data_AF-A0A3A9VZF1-F1
#
_entry.id   AF-A0A3A9VZF1-F1
#
_cell.length_a   1.000
_cell.length_b   1.000
_cell.length_c   1.000
_cell.angle_alpha   90.00
_cell.angle_beta   90.00
_cell.angle_gamma   90.00
#
_symmetry.space_group_name_H-M   'P 1'
#
loop_
_entity.id
_entity.type
_entity.pdbx_description
1 polymer ?
#
loop_
_entity_poly.entity_id
_entity_poly.type
_entity_poly.pdbx_seq_one_letter_code
_entity_poly.pdbx_strand_id
1 'polypeptide(L)'
;MRRTHHSRRLVSGMVMTAMLAFGLLPTAASAAQDVNLALGKPISASSTTQGYVATHANDGSLTSYWESAGHPSTLTVELGTDADLDSVVVGLDPDPIWGPRTQSIEILGRARDASQFTSLEARADYSFSPSGNQNSVTIPVAGRVADVQLRFHGNTGAPGGQVGELQVFGTPAPNPDLTVTDLSWTPESPLASDEIIVHATVENAGSAAAAATTVEVRIGGAVAGSAPVGPLGPGESATVPVAVGQRAEGSHGVSATVDPDDDVVEQVETNNTLAADEDLVVGRSPGPDLTVLGIAANPANPAAGSPVSFTAEVHNRGTTDVAAGTVTRLTVGGTTLNGTTPRVDAGGTVAVALGGTWTATDGGATLTATADATDVVDETDESNNVLTEAIVVGRGAALPYVEYEAEAGEYTGELLQADPERTFGHTNFASESSGRESVRLDAVGEYVQFTSTAQANAIVVRNSIPDAPGGGGQEATISLYADGEFVRKLELSSKHSWLYGNTDDPEGLTNTPQADARRLFDESHALLDESYPAGTTFRLQRDAGDNASFHIIDLVDLEQVAPPSAKPAECVSITEYGAVPDDGNDDTAAIQAAVTDDQNGVIDCVWIGPGRWRQEQKILTDDPLDRGPFNQVGIRDVTIRGAGMWHSQLYTLTPPHEAGGINHPHEGNFGFDIDDNTRISDLAIFGSGTIRGGEGGAEGGVGLNGRFGQDTKISNVWIEHANVGVWVGRDHSNIPELWGPGDGVEFSGMRIRNTYADGINLTNGTSDSTVVNSSFRTTGDDALAVWANRYVRDPATDIGHDNTFRNNTIQLPWRANGVAIYGGYGNTIENNVISDTANYPGIMLATDHDPLPFSGQTLIAGNELHRTGGAFWNEDQEFGAITLFAAGQDIPGVTIRDTAIHDSTYDGIQFKTGGGNVPDVTIENVTIDRSTNGAGILAMSGARGNATLTDVTITDSADGDIVIQPGSQFRIDGAPAAASDPAAGDRPVNGATTQAGSARATRRGRRTTT
;
A
#
# COMPACT_ATOMS: atom_id res chain seq x y z
N MET A 1 -56.42 9.13 -22.45
CA MET A 1 -56.97 10.10 -23.43
C MET A 1 -56.34 11.45 -23.16
N ARG A 2 -55.34 11.83 -23.97
CA ARG A 2 -54.49 13.02 -23.81
C ARG A 2 -55.08 14.20 -24.60
N ARG A 3 -55.08 15.40 -24.01
CA ARG A 3 -55.33 16.67 -24.69
C ARG A 3 -54.01 17.44 -24.82
N THR A 4 -53.85 17.97 -26.02
CA THR A 4 -52.77 18.78 -26.58
C THR A 4 -52.65 20.18 -25.99
N HIS A 5 -51.43 20.75 -25.96
CA HIS A 5 -51.18 22.16 -26.24
C HIS A 5 -49.77 22.38 -26.83
N HIS A 6 -49.72 23.31 -27.78
CA HIS A 6 -48.62 23.73 -28.66
C HIS A 6 -47.62 24.73 -28.03
N SER A 7 -46.53 24.97 -28.77
CA SER A 7 -45.81 26.25 -28.98
C SER A 7 -44.64 26.53 -28.02
N ARG A 8 -43.53 27.20 -28.39
CA ARG A 8 -43.16 28.02 -29.57
C ARG A 8 -41.64 28.32 -29.53
N ARG A 9 -40.96 28.34 -30.69
CA ARG A 9 -39.64 28.97 -30.93
C ARG A 9 -39.82 30.49 -31.18
N LEU A 10 -38.83 31.31 -30.78
CA LEU A 10 -38.57 32.72 -31.17
C LEU A 10 -37.03 32.88 -31.17
N VAL A 11 -36.33 32.98 -32.30
CA VAL A 11 -36.15 34.10 -33.25
C VAL A 11 -35.20 35.19 -32.71
N SER A 12 -33.97 35.19 -33.26
CA SER A 12 -33.06 36.33 -33.34
C SER A 12 -33.18 37.01 -34.70
N GLY A 13 -33.04 38.33 -34.72
CA GLY A 13 -32.67 39.09 -35.93
C GLY A 13 -33.19 40.54 -36.00
N MET A 14 -32.29 41.52 -36.07
CA MET A 14 -32.22 42.59 -37.10
C MET A 14 -31.05 43.57 -36.77
N VAL A 15 -29.99 43.66 -37.59
CA VAL A 15 -29.78 44.48 -38.82
C VAL A 15 -29.47 45.96 -38.55
N MET A 16 -28.28 46.42 -38.99
CA MET A 16 -28.17 47.69 -39.74
C MET A 16 -26.87 47.78 -40.57
N THR A 17 -26.99 48.24 -41.81
CA THR A 17 -25.92 48.38 -42.82
C THR A 17 -25.76 49.85 -43.24
N ALA A 18 -24.54 50.21 -43.66
CA ALA A 18 -24.14 51.20 -44.70
C ALA A 18 -23.75 52.65 -44.32
N MET A 19 -22.49 53.03 -44.61
CA MET A 19 -22.10 54.00 -45.67
C MET A 19 -20.57 54.23 -45.73
N LEU A 20 -20.01 54.25 -46.95
CA LEU A 20 -18.66 54.72 -47.31
C LEU A 20 -18.74 56.19 -47.78
N ALA A 21 -17.86 57.09 -47.30
CA ALA A 21 -17.22 58.16 -48.10
C ALA A 21 -16.29 59.07 -47.26
N PHE A 22 -15.00 59.11 -47.66
CA PHE A 22 -14.00 60.20 -47.56
C PHE A 22 -13.84 61.06 -46.29
N GLY A 23 -12.61 61.04 -45.74
CA GLY A 23 -11.91 62.27 -45.33
C GLY A 23 -11.29 62.26 -43.93
N LEU A 24 -9.97 62.00 -43.88
CA LEU A 24 -8.96 62.31 -42.85
C LEU A 24 -9.44 62.77 -41.45
N LEU A 25 -9.02 62.05 -40.40
CA LEU A 25 -8.60 62.55 -39.07
C LEU A 25 -7.80 61.43 -38.34
N PRO A 26 -7.03 61.73 -37.27
CA PRO A 26 -5.60 61.50 -37.16
C PRO A 26 -5.20 60.10 -36.67
N THR A 27 -3.97 59.69 -37.00
CA THR A 27 -3.25 58.62 -36.30
C THR A 27 -3.06 59.04 -34.84
N ALA A 28 -3.88 58.49 -33.94
CA ALA A 28 -3.46 58.36 -32.56
C ALA A 28 -2.34 57.31 -32.54
N ALA A 29 -1.10 57.76 -32.43
CA ALA A 29 -0.05 56.89 -31.94
C ALA A 29 -0.47 56.48 -30.52
N SER A 30 -0.83 55.22 -30.34
CA SER A 30 -0.81 54.62 -29.01
C SER A 30 0.63 54.71 -28.53
N ALA A 31 0.89 55.51 -27.49
CA ALA A 31 2.15 55.39 -26.77
C ALA A 31 2.19 53.94 -26.25
N ALA A 32 3.14 53.15 -26.71
CA ALA A 32 3.43 51.85 -26.10
C ALA A 32 3.74 52.12 -24.62
N GLN A 33 3.08 51.40 -23.71
CA GLN A 33 3.52 51.38 -22.32
C GLN A 33 4.90 50.72 -22.29
N ASP A 34 5.88 51.36 -21.64
CA ASP A 34 7.18 50.74 -21.39
C ASP A 34 6.97 49.52 -20.50
N VAL A 35 7.20 48.32 -21.04
CA VAL A 35 7.04 47.04 -20.33
C VAL A 35 8.29 46.80 -19.47
N ASN A 36 8.11 46.49 -18.19
CA ASN A 36 9.20 46.04 -17.32
C ASN A 36 9.57 44.59 -17.69
N LEU A 37 10.72 44.40 -18.32
CA LEU A 37 11.24 43.12 -18.79
C LEU A 37 11.77 42.22 -17.66
N ALA A 38 11.98 42.75 -16.45
CA ALA A 38 12.56 42.02 -15.33
C ALA A 38 11.53 41.37 -14.39
N LEU A 39 10.26 41.80 -14.44
CA LEU A 39 9.22 41.36 -13.50
C LEU A 39 8.99 39.85 -13.57
N GLY A 40 9.13 39.15 -12.44
CA GLY A 40 8.92 37.70 -12.34
C GLY A 40 9.95 36.81 -13.06
N LYS A 41 11.00 37.39 -13.66
CA LYS A 41 12.05 36.65 -14.35
C LYS A 41 13.03 35.96 -13.38
N PRO A 42 13.77 34.92 -13.82
CA PRO A 42 14.84 34.35 -13.00
C PRO A 42 15.84 35.43 -12.56
N ILE A 43 16.14 35.45 -11.26
CA ILE A 43 17.04 36.43 -10.65
C ILE A 43 17.97 35.75 -9.64
N SER A 44 19.25 36.07 -9.70
CA SER A 44 20.28 35.47 -8.84
C SER A 44 21.19 36.54 -8.23
N ALA A 45 21.73 36.26 -7.03
CA ALA A 45 22.63 37.18 -6.33
C ALA A 45 23.91 36.49 -5.89
N SER A 46 25.01 37.25 -5.79
CA SER A 46 26.29 36.70 -5.30
C SER A 46 26.27 36.30 -3.83
N SER A 47 25.33 36.86 -3.05
CA SER A 47 25.14 36.59 -1.63
C SER A 47 23.80 37.18 -1.18
N THR A 48 23.27 36.66 -0.09
CA THR A 48 22.15 37.25 0.66
C THR A 48 22.52 37.33 2.14
N THR A 49 21.81 38.17 2.90
CA THR A 49 21.84 38.15 4.36
C THR A 49 20.42 37.91 4.89
N GLN A 50 20.32 37.10 5.95
CA GLN A 50 19.02 36.71 6.53
C GLN A 50 18.07 36.11 5.47
N GLY A 51 16.78 36.46 5.51
CA GLY A 51 15.76 36.03 4.56
C GLY A 51 15.55 36.98 3.36
N TYR A 52 16.44 37.96 3.14
CA TYR A 52 16.30 38.96 2.07
C TYR A 52 16.86 38.44 0.74
N VAL A 53 16.11 37.51 0.12
CA VAL A 53 16.52 36.75 -1.07
C VAL A 53 16.37 37.52 -2.38
N ALA A 54 17.03 37.05 -3.45
CA ALA A 54 17.07 37.74 -4.75
C ALA A 54 15.69 37.90 -5.40
N THR A 55 14.80 36.92 -5.24
CA THR A 55 13.44 36.93 -5.81
C THR A 55 12.55 38.03 -5.26
N HIS A 56 12.90 38.64 -4.13
CA HIS A 56 12.21 39.83 -3.62
C HIS A 56 12.50 41.09 -4.42
N ALA A 57 13.50 41.10 -5.30
CA ALA A 57 13.91 42.29 -6.04
C ALA A 57 13.23 42.40 -7.41
N ASN A 58 12.31 41.51 -7.78
CA ASN A 58 11.54 41.60 -9.02
C ASN A 58 10.15 40.95 -8.89
N ASP A 59 9.60 40.93 -7.67
CA ASP A 59 8.27 40.41 -7.37
C ASP A 59 7.15 41.46 -7.56
N GLY A 60 7.52 42.68 -7.97
CA GLY A 60 6.60 43.79 -8.17
C GLY A 60 6.24 44.54 -6.88
N SER A 61 6.94 44.29 -5.78
CA SER A 61 6.69 44.88 -4.46
C SER A 61 7.89 45.65 -3.93
N LEU A 62 7.69 46.92 -3.57
CA LEU A 62 8.72 47.73 -2.90
C LEU A 62 8.80 47.46 -1.38
N THR A 63 7.93 46.62 -0.81
CA THR A 63 7.90 46.33 0.64
C THR A 63 8.67 45.07 1.01
N SER A 64 9.00 44.22 0.03
CA SER A 64 10.02 43.17 0.09
C SER A 64 11.34 43.72 -0.47
N TYR A 65 12.46 43.09 -0.14
CA TYR A 65 13.75 43.45 -0.70
C TYR A 65 14.78 42.33 -0.64
N TRP A 66 15.76 42.43 -1.54
CA TRP A 66 17.03 41.71 -1.49
C TRP A 66 18.08 42.54 -0.75
N GLU A 67 18.90 41.87 0.09
CA GLU A 67 20.11 42.47 0.68
C GLU A 67 21.30 41.50 0.62
N SER A 68 22.43 42.01 0.14
CA SER A 68 23.70 41.26 0.12
C SER A 68 24.43 41.23 1.47
N ALA A 69 25.33 40.26 1.66
CA ALA A 69 26.14 40.13 2.89
C ALA A 69 27.29 41.16 3.01
N GLY A 70 27.52 42.00 1.99
CA GLY A 70 28.59 42.99 1.96
C GLY A 70 28.91 43.45 0.53
N HIS A 71 30.06 44.12 0.35
CA HIS A 71 30.51 44.63 -0.96
C HIS A 71 31.91 44.11 -1.34
N PRO A 72 32.21 43.91 -2.64
CA PRO A 72 31.28 44.05 -3.76
C PRO A 72 30.26 42.91 -3.80
N SER A 73 29.07 43.17 -4.35
CA SER A 73 28.01 42.18 -4.52
C SER A 73 27.29 42.37 -5.86
N THR A 74 26.67 41.32 -6.37
CA THR A 74 25.95 41.35 -7.64
C THR A 74 24.53 40.83 -7.52
N LEU A 75 23.63 41.39 -8.33
CA LEU A 75 22.25 40.93 -8.54
C LEU A 75 22.01 40.88 -10.05
N THR A 76 21.65 39.72 -10.59
CA THR A 76 21.54 39.45 -12.03
C THR A 76 20.13 38.98 -12.34
N VAL A 77 19.46 39.65 -13.28
CA VAL A 77 18.17 39.20 -13.83
C VAL A 77 18.37 38.72 -15.27
N GLU A 78 17.77 37.58 -15.59
CA GLU A 78 17.81 36.94 -16.91
C GLU A 78 16.51 37.27 -17.65
N LEU A 79 16.57 38.12 -18.67
CA LEU A 79 15.38 38.60 -19.40
C LEU A 79 14.75 37.51 -20.29
N GLY A 80 15.52 36.45 -20.58
CA GLY A 80 15.17 35.32 -21.44
C GLY A 80 15.66 35.51 -22.88
N THR A 81 15.43 36.68 -23.48
CA THR A 81 15.92 37.02 -24.83
C THR A 81 16.73 38.30 -24.82
N ASP A 82 17.58 38.46 -25.85
CA ASP A 82 18.24 39.73 -26.10
C ASP A 82 17.20 40.85 -26.25
N ALA A 83 17.38 41.94 -25.51
CA ALA A 83 16.56 43.15 -25.62
C ALA A 83 17.46 44.36 -25.84
N ASP A 84 17.01 45.29 -26.70
CA ASP A 84 17.62 46.60 -26.84
C ASP A 84 17.16 47.46 -25.64
N LEU A 85 18.07 47.71 -24.70
CA LEU A 85 17.74 48.38 -23.44
C LEU A 85 17.72 49.91 -23.55
N ASP A 86 16.78 50.52 -22.83
CA ASP A 86 16.63 51.98 -22.69
C ASP A 86 17.02 52.45 -21.29
N SER A 87 16.58 51.75 -20.24
CA SER A 87 16.88 52.12 -18.85
C SER A 87 16.73 50.97 -17.86
N VAL A 88 17.40 51.10 -16.72
CA VAL A 88 17.23 50.26 -15.53
C VAL A 88 16.73 51.14 -14.39
N VAL A 89 15.68 50.70 -13.70
CA VAL A 89 15.18 51.37 -12.49
C VAL A 89 15.49 50.51 -11.28
N VAL A 90 16.12 51.11 -10.28
CA VAL A 90 16.39 50.49 -8.98
C VAL A 90 15.56 51.21 -7.94
N GLY A 91 14.64 50.49 -7.32
CA GLY A 91 13.77 50.95 -6.25
C GLY A 91 14.17 50.40 -4.88
N LEU A 92 13.89 51.17 -3.85
CA LEU A 92 13.85 50.75 -2.45
C LEU A 92 12.49 51.17 -1.86
N ASP A 93 12.13 50.61 -0.72
CA ASP A 93 10.93 50.98 0.01
C ASP A 93 10.85 52.52 0.22
N PRO A 94 9.76 53.19 -0.21
CA PRO A 94 9.61 54.64 -0.06
C PRO A 94 9.28 55.07 1.39
N ASP A 95 9.12 54.15 2.35
CA ASP A 95 8.88 54.51 3.75
C ASP A 95 10.03 55.39 4.30
N PRO A 96 9.71 56.53 4.95
CA PRO A 96 10.71 57.40 5.57
C PRO A 96 11.72 56.71 6.49
N ILE A 97 11.40 55.53 7.07
CA ILE A 97 12.31 54.74 7.92
C ILE A 97 13.58 54.31 7.18
N TRP A 98 13.52 54.14 5.86
CA TRP A 98 14.69 53.83 5.04
C TRP A 98 15.67 55.02 4.99
N GLY A 99 15.18 56.26 5.09
CA GLY A 99 16.03 57.45 5.11
C GLY A 99 16.89 57.67 3.83
N PRO A 100 17.51 58.85 3.69
CA PRO A 100 18.35 59.16 2.54
C PRO A 100 19.67 58.39 2.57
N ARG A 101 20.07 57.83 1.43
CA ARG A 101 21.29 57.03 1.27
C ARG A 101 21.87 57.13 -0.14
N THR A 102 23.09 56.66 -0.31
CA THR A 102 23.74 56.57 -1.61
C THR A 102 24.22 55.15 -1.84
N GLN A 103 23.87 54.56 -2.98
CA GLN A 103 24.42 53.28 -3.43
C GLN A 103 25.35 53.49 -4.63
N SER A 104 26.52 52.87 -4.61
CA SER A 104 27.51 52.90 -5.68
C SER A 104 27.28 51.71 -6.60
N ILE A 105 26.72 51.93 -7.78
CA ILE A 105 26.19 50.89 -8.68
C ILE A 105 26.89 51.00 -10.04
N GLU A 106 27.25 49.85 -10.61
CA GLU A 106 27.61 49.69 -12.02
C GLU A 106 26.61 48.76 -12.69
N ILE A 107 26.20 49.07 -13.92
CA ILE A 107 25.28 48.24 -14.68
C ILE A 107 26.07 47.50 -15.73
N LEU A 108 25.97 46.18 -15.69
CA LEU A 108 26.59 45.27 -16.63
C LEU A 108 25.51 44.53 -17.41
N GLY A 109 25.84 44.08 -18.60
CA GLY A 109 24.99 43.16 -19.34
C GLY A 109 25.78 42.27 -20.29
N ARG A 110 25.13 41.19 -20.72
CA ARG A 110 25.68 40.25 -21.69
C ARG A 110 24.57 39.77 -22.62
N ALA A 111 24.93 39.55 -23.89
CA ALA A 111 24.06 38.88 -24.83
C ALA A 111 23.86 37.40 -24.43
N ARG A 112 22.79 36.76 -24.90
CA ARG A 112 22.45 35.35 -24.56
C ARG A 112 23.64 34.39 -24.77
N ASP A 113 24.38 34.56 -25.86
CA ASP A 113 25.53 33.69 -26.22
C ASP A 113 26.87 34.11 -25.60
N ALA A 114 26.89 35.19 -24.82
CA ALA A 114 28.12 35.71 -24.23
C ALA A 114 28.34 35.14 -22.82
N SER A 115 29.53 34.59 -22.57
CA SER A 115 29.90 34.13 -21.22
C SER A 115 30.34 35.25 -20.28
N GLN A 116 30.66 36.44 -20.81
CA GLN A 116 31.21 37.56 -20.05
C GLN A 116 30.27 38.77 -20.05
N PHE A 117 30.10 39.36 -18.88
CA PHE A 117 29.43 40.64 -18.69
C PHE A 117 30.31 41.81 -19.17
N THR A 118 29.69 42.77 -19.85
CA THR A 118 30.30 44.03 -20.29
C THR A 118 29.59 45.21 -19.65
N SER A 119 30.28 46.33 -19.46
CA SER A 119 29.69 47.51 -18.80
C SER A 119 28.73 48.23 -19.75
N LEU A 120 27.46 48.32 -19.33
CA LEU A 120 26.41 49.10 -19.98
C LEU A 120 26.38 50.53 -19.45
N GLU A 121 26.61 50.69 -18.15
CA GLU A 121 26.83 51.97 -17.50
C GLU A 121 27.95 51.83 -16.47
N ALA A 122 28.90 52.78 -16.51
CA ALA A 122 30.04 52.77 -15.61
C ALA A 122 29.60 53.03 -14.16
N ARG A 123 30.41 52.55 -13.20
CA ARG A 123 30.17 52.76 -11.78
C ARG A 123 29.91 54.24 -11.44
N ALA A 124 28.78 54.52 -10.81
CA ALA A 124 28.43 55.82 -10.28
C ALA A 124 27.71 55.74 -8.93
N ASP A 125 27.65 56.86 -8.20
CA ASP A 125 26.97 56.98 -6.93
C ASP A 125 25.56 57.55 -7.15
N TYR A 126 24.53 56.79 -6.76
CA TYR A 126 23.13 57.13 -6.94
C TYR A 126 22.46 57.43 -5.59
N SER A 127 21.81 58.59 -5.49
CA SER A 127 21.12 59.02 -4.28
C SER A 127 19.70 58.48 -4.24
N PHE A 128 19.33 57.85 -3.13
CA PHE A 128 17.99 57.39 -2.79
C PHE A 128 17.50 58.26 -1.63
N SER A 129 16.33 58.88 -1.78
CA SER A 129 15.71 59.73 -0.78
C SER A 129 14.20 59.53 -0.79
N PRO A 130 13.57 59.11 0.32
CA PRO A 130 12.11 58.97 0.41
C PRO A 130 11.36 60.25 0.00
N SER A 131 11.89 61.42 0.38
CA SER A 131 11.25 62.71 0.11
C SER A 131 11.66 63.36 -1.21
N GLY A 132 12.76 62.91 -1.81
CA GLY A 132 13.31 63.50 -3.05
C GLY A 132 12.84 62.77 -4.30
N ASN A 133 13.17 61.48 -4.39
CA ASN A 133 12.90 60.63 -5.55
C ASN A 133 12.12 59.37 -5.16
N GLN A 134 11.43 59.38 -4.00
CA GLN A 134 10.66 58.24 -3.51
C GLN A 134 11.50 56.96 -3.46
N ASN A 135 12.79 57.09 -3.11
CA ASN A 135 13.73 55.97 -3.06
C ASN A 135 13.84 55.16 -4.36
N SER A 136 13.71 55.82 -5.51
CA SER A 136 13.86 55.20 -6.83
C SER A 136 14.82 55.99 -7.72
N VAL A 137 15.67 55.29 -8.46
CA VAL A 137 16.60 55.88 -9.44
C VAL A 137 16.45 55.20 -10.80
N THR A 138 16.30 56.00 -11.85
CA THR A 138 16.32 55.55 -13.23
C THR A 138 17.70 55.81 -13.82
N ILE A 139 18.35 54.75 -14.32
CA ILE A 139 19.69 54.75 -14.88
C ILE A 139 19.55 54.47 -16.38
N PRO A 140 19.80 55.46 -17.26
CA PRO A 140 19.81 55.22 -18.70
C PRO A 140 20.92 54.22 -19.05
N VAL A 141 20.60 53.25 -19.89
CA VAL A 141 21.57 52.29 -20.42
C VAL A 141 21.37 52.17 -21.91
N ALA A 142 22.37 51.67 -22.62
CA ALA A 142 22.23 51.33 -24.03
C ALA A 142 23.02 50.05 -24.31
N GLY A 143 22.39 49.10 -25.00
CA GLY A 143 23.00 47.84 -25.38
C GLY A 143 21.95 46.77 -25.63
N ARG A 144 22.33 45.76 -26.43
CA ARG A 144 21.51 44.58 -26.66
C ARG A 144 22.03 43.44 -25.78
N VAL A 145 21.22 43.03 -24.80
CA VAL A 145 21.61 42.03 -23.80
C VAL A 145 20.43 41.16 -23.40
N ALA A 146 20.69 39.92 -23.02
CA ALA A 146 19.70 39.01 -22.44
C ALA A 146 19.73 39.03 -20.91
N ASP A 147 20.87 39.40 -20.31
CA ASP A 147 20.98 39.49 -18.85
C ASP A 147 21.46 40.89 -18.43
N VAL A 148 20.90 41.37 -17.32
CA VAL A 148 21.31 42.63 -16.68
C VAL A 148 21.82 42.31 -15.28
N GLN A 149 23.04 42.75 -14.97
CA GLN A 149 23.64 42.61 -13.65
C GLN A 149 23.92 43.97 -13.03
N LEU A 150 23.37 44.18 -11.84
CA LEU A 150 23.78 45.26 -10.94
C LEU A 150 25.02 44.80 -10.18
N ARG A 151 26.09 45.60 -10.20
CA ARG A 151 27.26 45.41 -9.33
C ARG A 151 27.37 46.54 -8.33
N PHE A 152 27.23 46.20 -7.04
CA PHE A 152 27.27 47.15 -5.94
C PHE A 152 28.67 47.25 -5.33
N HIS A 153 29.12 48.48 -5.09
CA HIS A 153 30.43 48.79 -4.50
C HIS A 153 30.36 49.54 -3.16
N GLY A 154 29.15 49.94 -2.73
CA GLY A 154 28.93 50.61 -1.46
C GLY A 154 27.46 50.99 -1.28
N ASN A 155 27.01 51.07 -0.03
CA ASN A 155 25.71 51.58 0.39
C ASN A 155 25.91 52.36 1.70
N THR A 156 25.50 53.63 1.77
CA THR A 156 25.65 54.43 3.00
C THR A 156 24.58 54.14 4.05
N GLY A 157 23.52 53.42 3.69
CA GLY A 157 22.38 53.12 4.56
C GLY A 157 22.38 51.72 5.18
N ALA A 158 23.18 50.78 4.65
CA ALA A 158 23.27 49.40 5.12
C ALA A 158 24.65 48.77 4.81
N PRO A 159 25.03 47.65 5.46
CA PRO A 159 26.32 46.98 5.22
C PRO A 159 26.50 46.39 3.81
N GLY A 160 25.40 46.09 3.10
CA GLY A 160 25.39 45.55 1.75
C GLY A 160 24.52 46.34 0.78
N GLY A 161 24.57 45.96 -0.50
CA GLY A 161 23.65 46.45 -1.54
C GLY A 161 22.22 45.98 -1.24
N GLN A 162 21.26 46.86 -1.47
CA GLN A 162 19.83 46.61 -1.24
C GLN A 162 19.02 46.99 -2.49
N VAL A 163 18.04 46.16 -2.84
CA VAL A 163 17.10 46.41 -3.94
C VAL A 163 15.72 45.92 -3.52
N GLY A 164 14.74 46.81 -3.46
CA GLY A 164 13.33 46.46 -3.29
C GLY A 164 12.70 46.04 -4.61
N GLU A 165 13.02 46.74 -5.70
CA GLU A 165 12.57 46.36 -7.05
C GLU A 165 13.62 46.74 -8.10
N LEU A 166 13.93 45.82 -9.00
CA LEU A 166 14.76 45.97 -10.19
C LEU A 166 13.86 45.90 -11.42
N GLN A 167 13.73 47.01 -12.13
CA GLN A 167 12.98 47.08 -13.37
C GLN A 167 13.94 47.33 -14.53
N VAL A 168 13.71 46.63 -15.65
CA VAL A 168 14.50 46.79 -16.87
C VAL A 168 13.55 47.17 -17.99
N PHE A 169 13.79 48.29 -18.65
CA PHE A 169 12.97 48.81 -19.74
C PHE A 169 13.76 48.81 -21.04
N GLY A 170 13.12 48.32 -22.10
CA GLY A 170 13.70 48.20 -23.43
C GLY A 170 12.72 47.57 -24.42
N THR A 171 13.18 47.38 -25.64
CA THR A 171 12.43 46.66 -26.68
C THR A 171 13.03 45.26 -26.88
N PRO A 172 12.26 44.17 -26.71
CA PRO A 172 12.73 42.82 -27.02
C PRO A 172 13.24 42.73 -28.48
N ALA A 173 14.36 42.04 -28.71
CA ALA A 173 14.85 41.81 -30.06
C ALA A 173 13.93 40.82 -30.81
N PRO A 174 13.94 40.81 -32.16
CA PRO A 174 13.16 39.86 -32.93
C PRO A 174 13.58 38.41 -32.63
N ASN A 175 12.64 37.58 -32.20
CA ASN A 175 12.79 36.14 -31.98
C ASN A 175 11.50 35.42 -32.43
N PRO A 176 11.56 34.11 -32.74
CA PRO A 176 10.37 33.28 -32.93
C PRO A 176 9.58 33.12 -31.60
N ASP A 177 8.34 32.65 -31.69
CA ASP A 177 7.43 32.33 -30.57
C ASP A 177 6.48 31.25 -31.06
N LEU A 178 6.85 29.98 -30.87
CA LEU A 178 6.17 28.78 -31.29
C LEU A 178 5.10 28.40 -30.27
N THR A 179 3.87 28.27 -30.76
CA THR A 179 2.73 27.87 -29.94
C THR A 179 1.96 26.76 -30.63
N VAL A 180 1.38 25.85 -29.85
CA VAL A 180 0.34 24.95 -30.37
C VAL A 180 -0.99 25.68 -30.26
N THR A 181 -1.70 25.84 -31.38
CA THR A 181 -2.95 26.62 -31.44
C THR A 181 -4.20 25.79 -31.67
N ASP A 182 -4.05 24.54 -32.11
CA ASP A 182 -5.18 23.62 -32.32
C ASP A 182 -4.73 22.15 -32.23
N LEU A 183 -5.63 21.30 -31.74
CA LEU A 183 -5.47 19.85 -31.68
C LEU A 183 -6.71 19.17 -32.24
N SER A 184 -6.50 18.24 -33.17
CA SER A 184 -7.56 17.35 -33.68
C SER A 184 -6.99 15.96 -33.91
N TRP A 185 -7.83 14.96 -34.15
CA TRP A 185 -7.36 13.60 -34.41
C TRP A 185 -8.20 12.89 -35.48
N THR A 186 -7.59 11.88 -36.07
CA THR A 186 -8.25 10.98 -37.04
C THR A 186 -7.98 9.53 -36.66
N PRO A 187 -9.02 8.66 -36.64
CA PRO A 187 -10.45 8.94 -36.86
C PRO A 187 -11.08 9.86 -35.79
N GLU A 188 -12.19 10.55 -36.11
CA GLU A 188 -12.90 11.45 -35.17
C GLU A 188 -13.55 10.68 -34.01
N SER A 189 -13.98 9.44 -34.25
CA SER A 189 -14.49 8.51 -33.25
C SER A 189 -13.73 7.20 -33.36
N PRO A 190 -12.47 7.15 -32.86
CA PRO A 190 -11.62 5.98 -33.00
C PRO A 190 -12.17 4.81 -32.18
N LEU A 191 -11.94 3.59 -32.67
CA LEU A 191 -12.12 2.36 -31.92
C LEU A 191 -10.78 1.89 -31.37
N ALA A 192 -10.79 0.99 -30.39
CA ALA A 192 -9.55 0.49 -29.78
C ALA A 192 -8.57 -0.15 -30.77
N SER A 193 -9.09 -0.66 -31.90
CA SER A 193 -8.32 -1.22 -33.01
C SER A 193 -7.80 -0.19 -34.03
N ASP A 194 -8.21 1.07 -33.94
CA ASP A 194 -7.84 2.09 -34.91
C ASP A 194 -6.47 2.69 -34.60
N GLU A 195 -5.65 2.87 -35.63
CA GLU A 195 -4.44 3.70 -35.55
C GLU A 195 -4.85 5.17 -35.47
N ILE A 196 -4.47 5.86 -34.39
CA ILE A 196 -4.83 7.25 -34.15
C ILE A 196 -3.69 8.17 -34.57
N ILE A 197 -4.03 9.23 -35.31
CA ILE A 197 -3.12 10.32 -35.67
C ILE A 197 -3.67 11.61 -35.06
N VAL A 198 -2.88 12.25 -34.21
CA VAL A 198 -3.17 13.59 -33.68
C VAL A 198 -2.53 14.62 -34.60
N HIS A 199 -3.30 15.61 -35.03
CA HIS A 199 -2.88 16.74 -35.85
C HIS A 199 -2.72 17.96 -34.93
N ALA A 200 -1.46 18.33 -34.66
CA ALA A 200 -1.13 19.52 -33.87
C ALA A 200 -0.84 20.68 -34.80
N THR A 201 -1.56 21.80 -34.66
CA THR A 201 -1.26 23.03 -35.41
C THR A 201 -0.29 23.88 -34.61
N VAL A 202 0.91 24.05 -35.15
CA VAL A 202 1.98 24.89 -34.59
C VAL A 202 2.01 26.21 -35.33
N GLU A 203 2.03 27.33 -34.61
CA GLU A 203 2.16 28.68 -35.15
C GLU A 203 3.41 29.36 -34.58
N ASN A 204 4.16 30.07 -35.43
CA ASN A 204 5.17 31.03 -34.97
C ASN A 204 4.52 32.43 -34.85
N ALA A 205 4.05 32.77 -33.67
CA ALA A 205 3.50 34.09 -33.31
C ALA A 205 4.59 35.18 -33.21
N GLY A 206 5.86 34.79 -33.27
CA GLY A 206 7.01 35.66 -33.08
C GLY A 206 7.31 36.57 -34.26
N SER A 207 8.27 37.47 -34.05
CA SER A 207 8.67 38.48 -35.04
C SER A 207 9.90 38.08 -35.89
N ALA A 208 10.50 36.93 -35.61
CA ALA A 208 11.58 36.32 -36.40
C ALA A 208 11.22 34.89 -36.84
N ALA A 209 11.94 34.37 -37.84
CA ALA A 209 11.72 33.01 -38.31
C ALA A 209 12.25 31.98 -37.29
N ALA A 210 11.47 30.93 -37.05
CA ALA A 210 11.87 29.78 -36.25
C ALA A 210 12.66 28.78 -37.10
N ALA A 211 13.68 28.15 -36.50
CA ALA A 211 14.32 26.98 -37.10
C ALA A 211 13.37 25.77 -37.07
N ALA A 212 13.76 24.68 -37.73
CA ALA A 212 13.01 23.42 -37.60
C ALA A 212 13.19 22.87 -36.18
N THR A 213 12.12 22.31 -35.62
CA THR A 213 12.09 21.67 -34.30
C THR A 213 11.17 20.43 -34.33
N THR A 214 10.65 19.99 -33.20
CA THR A 214 9.71 18.88 -33.03
C THR A 214 8.46 19.32 -32.29
N VAL A 215 7.36 18.62 -32.51
CA VAL A 215 6.17 18.66 -31.66
C VAL A 215 5.98 17.28 -31.06
N GLU A 216 5.75 17.24 -29.76
CA GLU A 216 5.44 16.03 -28.99
C GLU A 216 3.97 16.03 -28.63
N VAL A 217 3.29 14.90 -28.79
CA VAL A 217 1.91 14.68 -28.35
C VAL A 217 1.92 13.73 -27.16
N ARG A 218 1.14 14.08 -26.14
CA ARG A 218 0.87 13.25 -24.97
C ARG A 218 -0.60 12.81 -24.95
N ILE A 219 -0.82 11.56 -24.59
CA ILE A 219 -2.16 10.97 -24.39
C ILE A 219 -2.18 10.40 -22.98
N GLY A 220 -3.12 10.83 -22.14
CA GLY A 220 -3.17 10.42 -20.72
C GLY A 220 -1.91 10.80 -19.94
N GLY A 221 -1.30 11.95 -20.28
CA GLY A 221 -0.06 12.45 -19.64
C GLY A 221 1.25 11.84 -20.14
N ALA A 222 1.23 10.69 -20.80
CA ALA A 222 2.43 10.02 -21.32
C ALA A 222 2.75 10.45 -22.76
N VAL A 223 4.04 10.51 -23.11
CA VAL A 223 4.51 10.77 -24.47
C VAL A 223 4.04 9.66 -25.41
N ALA A 224 3.15 10.04 -26.32
CA ALA A 224 2.48 9.14 -27.24
C ALA A 224 3.14 9.09 -28.62
N GLY A 225 3.79 10.18 -29.01
CA GLY A 225 4.52 10.29 -30.28
C GLY A 225 5.08 11.68 -30.48
N SER A 226 5.98 11.82 -31.44
CA SER A 226 6.58 13.10 -31.82
C SER A 226 6.75 13.19 -33.34
N ALA A 227 6.71 14.40 -33.91
CA ALA A 227 6.96 14.62 -35.32
C ALA A 227 7.76 15.92 -35.56
N PRO A 228 8.54 16.00 -36.66
CA PRO A 228 9.30 17.20 -36.97
C PRO A 228 8.38 18.34 -37.43
N VAL A 229 8.63 19.53 -36.91
CA VAL A 229 8.09 20.81 -37.36
C VAL A 229 9.13 21.47 -38.26
N GLY A 230 8.75 21.79 -39.50
CA GLY A 230 9.63 22.54 -40.40
C GLY A 230 9.90 23.97 -39.92
N PRO A 231 10.85 24.71 -40.53
CA PRO A 231 11.05 26.12 -40.18
C PRO A 231 9.79 26.93 -40.49
N LEU A 232 9.41 27.84 -39.58
CA LEU A 232 8.21 28.69 -39.70
C LEU A 232 8.60 30.16 -39.73
N GLY A 233 8.13 30.91 -40.74
CA GLY A 233 8.25 32.36 -40.77
C GLY A 233 7.35 33.05 -39.73
N PRO A 234 7.55 34.35 -39.47
CA PRO A 234 6.66 35.13 -38.61
C PRO A 234 5.19 35.06 -39.05
N GLY A 235 4.31 34.64 -38.14
CA GLY A 235 2.87 34.43 -38.38
C GLY A 235 2.52 33.23 -39.27
N GLU A 236 3.48 32.34 -39.53
CA GLU A 236 3.24 31.11 -40.28
C GLU A 236 2.83 29.96 -39.34
N SER A 237 1.90 29.13 -39.80
CA SER A 237 1.47 27.93 -39.07
C SER A 237 1.63 26.67 -39.93
N ALA A 238 1.89 25.54 -39.28
CA ALA A 238 1.88 24.21 -39.88
C ALA A 238 1.11 23.22 -39.03
N THR A 239 0.22 22.44 -39.65
CA THR A 239 -0.43 21.29 -39.01
C THR A 239 0.44 20.06 -39.20
N VAL A 240 0.88 19.49 -38.09
CA VAL A 240 1.83 18.37 -38.05
C VAL A 240 1.09 17.11 -37.58
N PRO A 241 1.04 16.05 -38.41
CA PRO A 241 0.45 14.78 -38.03
C PRO A 241 1.44 13.98 -37.17
N VAL A 242 1.01 13.60 -35.98
CA VAL A 242 1.74 12.77 -35.02
C VAL A 242 0.98 11.45 -34.87
N ALA A 243 1.58 10.37 -35.34
CA ALA A 243 1.04 9.03 -35.11
C ALA A 243 1.20 8.70 -33.63
N VAL A 244 0.08 8.47 -32.94
CA VAL A 244 0.05 8.09 -31.53
C VAL A 244 -0.21 6.59 -31.36
N GLY A 245 -0.65 5.89 -32.39
CA GLY A 245 -0.91 4.45 -32.35
C GLY A 245 -2.31 4.10 -31.89
N GLN A 246 -2.57 2.82 -31.65
CA GLN A 246 -3.81 2.32 -31.05
C GLN A 246 -3.94 2.74 -29.58
N ARG A 247 -5.17 2.94 -29.11
CA ARG A 247 -5.46 3.29 -27.71
C ARG A 247 -6.53 2.36 -27.17
N ALA A 248 -6.46 2.07 -25.86
CA ALA A 248 -7.53 1.31 -25.21
C ALA A 248 -8.85 2.09 -25.28
N GLU A 249 -9.98 1.37 -25.21
CA GLU A 249 -11.28 1.98 -25.00
C GLU A 249 -11.24 2.92 -23.79
N GLY A 250 -11.85 4.09 -23.88
CA GLY A 250 -11.88 5.07 -22.80
C GLY A 250 -11.79 6.51 -23.28
N SER A 251 -11.87 7.44 -22.33
CA SER A 251 -11.67 8.87 -22.54
C SER A 251 -10.21 9.22 -22.22
N HIS A 252 -9.48 9.83 -23.15
CA HIS A 252 -8.06 10.15 -22.96
C HIS A 252 -7.80 11.64 -23.14
N GLY A 253 -7.22 12.29 -22.14
CA GLY A 253 -6.75 13.67 -22.29
C GLY A 253 -5.62 13.77 -23.33
N VAL A 254 -5.69 14.78 -24.21
CA VAL A 254 -4.69 15.01 -25.27
C VAL A 254 -4.01 16.35 -25.06
N SER A 255 -2.67 16.38 -25.10
CA SER A 255 -1.92 17.63 -25.15
C SER A 255 -0.77 17.55 -26.14
N ALA A 256 -0.30 18.68 -26.66
CA ALA A 256 0.92 18.74 -27.45
C ALA A 256 1.81 19.90 -27.02
N THR A 257 3.12 19.68 -27.13
CA THR A 257 4.17 20.66 -26.83
C THR A 257 5.07 20.79 -28.05
N VAL A 258 5.18 22.00 -28.61
CA VAL A 258 6.21 22.31 -29.62
C VAL A 258 7.54 22.64 -28.94
N ASP A 259 8.65 22.29 -29.58
CA ASP A 259 10.01 22.51 -29.06
C ASP A 259 10.23 21.99 -27.63
N PRO A 260 9.85 20.74 -27.32
CA PRO A 260 9.88 20.23 -25.94
C PRO A 260 11.28 20.15 -25.32
N ASP A 261 12.34 20.22 -26.15
CA ASP A 261 13.74 20.20 -25.74
C ASP A 261 14.37 21.61 -25.65
N ASP A 262 13.58 22.67 -25.85
CA ASP A 262 14.02 24.08 -25.91
C ASP A 262 15.16 24.31 -26.93
N ASP A 263 15.09 23.66 -28.11
CA ASP A 263 16.12 23.74 -29.16
C ASP A 263 16.03 25.07 -29.95
N VAL A 264 14.86 25.69 -29.99
CA VAL A 264 14.60 27.00 -30.59
C VAL A 264 14.53 28.04 -29.49
N VAL A 265 15.28 29.12 -29.69
CA VAL A 265 15.25 30.26 -28.78
C VAL A 265 14.02 31.11 -29.06
N GLU A 266 13.11 31.23 -28.10
CA GLU A 266 11.82 31.89 -28.30
C GLU A 266 11.63 33.17 -27.47
N GLN A 267 10.64 33.99 -27.84
CA GLN A 267 10.24 35.18 -27.07
C GLN A 267 9.60 34.80 -25.74
N VAL A 268 8.82 33.72 -25.73
CA VAL A 268 8.12 33.16 -24.59
C VAL A 268 8.31 31.65 -24.69
N GLU A 269 9.00 31.03 -23.73
CA GLU A 269 9.23 29.57 -23.73
C GLU A 269 8.07 28.81 -23.04
N THR A 270 7.13 29.55 -22.43
CA THR A 270 6.12 28.98 -21.52
C THR A 270 4.75 28.74 -22.16
N ASN A 271 4.56 29.10 -23.43
CA ASN A 271 3.30 28.99 -24.18
C ASN A 271 3.33 27.91 -25.27
N ASN A 272 4.33 27.04 -25.25
CA ASN A 272 4.55 26.01 -26.26
C ASN A 272 3.57 24.82 -26.14
N THR A 273 2.80 24.73 -25.06
CA THR A 273 1.92 23.59 -24.76
C THR A 273 0.44 23.96 -24.86
N LEU A 274 -0.34 23.12 -25.54
CA LEU A 274 -1.80 23.16 -25.57
C LEU A 274 -2.38 21.82 -25.12
N ALA A 275 -3.38 21.86 -24.23
CA ALA A 275 -4.27 20.73 -23.96
C ALA A 275 -5.56 20.90 -24.77
N ALA A 276 -6.09 19.80 -25.31
CA ALA A 276 -7.36 19.82 -26.03
C ALA A 276 -8.53 20.11 -25.08
N ASP A 277 -9.55 20.82 -25.59
CA ASP A 277 -10.77 21.14 -24.83
C ASP A 277 -11.69 19.92 -24.61
N GLU A 278 -11.57 18.91 -25.49
CA GLU A 278 -12.32 17.65 -25.43
C GLU A 278 -11.33 16.48 -25.35
N ASP A 279 -11.74 15.40 -24.67
CA ASP A 279 -10.97 14.18 -24.62
C ASP A 279 -11.08 13.37 -25.92
N LEU A 280 -10.02 12.61 -26.22
CA LEU A 280 -10.03 11.56 -27.22
C LEU A 280 -10.84 10.37 -26.68
N VAL A 281 -12.10 10.25 -27.09
CA VAL A 281 -12.96 9.13 -26.73
C VAL A 281 -12.77 7.97 -27.70
N VAL A 282 -12.19 6.88 -27.22
CA VAL A 282 -11.94 5.65 -27.98
C VAL A 282 -13.03 4.64 -27.64
N GLY A 283 -13.79 4.18 -28.64
CA GLY A 283 -14.86 3.20 -28.47
C GLY A 283 -14.38 1.74 -28.49
N ARG A 284 -15.18 0.83 -27.93
CA ARG A 284 -14.95 -0.62 -28.00
C ARG A 284 -14.93 -1.13 -29.44
N SER A 285 -13.94 -1.96 -29.78
CA SER A 285 -13.93 -2.68 -31.06
C SER A 285 -15.10 -3.68 -31.16
N PRO A 286 -15.74 -3.83 -32.33
CA PRO A 286 -16.77 -4.83 -32.53
C PRO A 286 -16.22 -6.26 -32.39
N GLY A 287 -16.82 -7.08 -31.53
CA GLY A 287 -16.40 -8.47 -31.32
C GLY A 287 -16.79 -9.02 -29.95
N PRO A 288 -16.61 -10.34 -29.72
CA PRO A 288 -16.77 -10.97 -28.42
C PRO A 288 -15.58 -10.66 -27.51
N ASP A 289 -15.78 -10.76 -26.20
CA ASP A 289 -14.75 -10.52 -25.19
C ASP A 289 -15.16 -11.22 -23.89
N LEU A 290 -14.53 -12.36 -23.61
CA LEU A 290 -14.84 -13.24 -22.52
C LEU A 290 -14.00 -12.90 -21.29
N THR A 291 -14.58 -13.15 -20.12
CA THR A 291 -13.88 -13.09 -18.84
C THR A 291 -14.43 -14.19 -17.94
N VAL A 292 -13.63 -14.62 -16.95
CA VAL A 292 -14.12 -15.50 -15.89
C VAL A 292 -14.41 -14.65 -14.65
N LEU A 293 -15.63 -14.73 -14.12
CA LEU A 293 -16.07 -13.92 -12.97
C LEU A 293 -16.00 -14.66 -11.63
N GLY A 294 -15.97 -15.99 -11.62
CA GLY A 294 -15.92 -16.76 -10.39
C GLY A 294 -15.76 -18.27 -10.61
N ILE A 295 -15.28 -18.96 -9.58
CA ILE A 295 -15.16 -20.43 -9.57
C ILE A 295 -15.89 -21.00 -8.34
N ALA A 296 -16.82 -21.92 -8.58
CA ALA A 296 -17.57 -22.59 -7.51
C ALA A 296 -17.15 -24.06 -7.39
N ALA A 297 -16.67 -24.46 -6.21
CA ALA A 297 -16.35 -25.84 -5.87
C ALA A 297 -17.54 -26.57 -5.23
N ASN A 298 -17.66 -27.87 -5.48
CA ASN A 298 -18.65 -28.74 -4.85
C ASN A 298 -18.01 -30.06 -4.39
N PRO A 299 -17.95 -30.34 -3.07
CA PRO A 299 -18.42 -29.47 -1.98
C PRO A 299 -17.55 -28.20 -1.85
N ALA A 300 -18.12 -27.12 -1.33
CA ALA A 300 -17.42 -25.83 -1.17
C ALA A 300 -16.28 -25.88 -0.14
N ASN A 301 -16.36 -26.80 0.83
CA ASN A 301 -15.33 -27.07 1.83
C ASN A 301 -14.99 -28.57 1.82
N PRO A 302 -14.16 -29.04 0.88
CA PRO A 302 -13.84 -30.45 0.77
C PRO A 302 -12.88 -30.90 1.88
N ALA A 303 -13.13 -32.08 2.46
CA ALA A 303 -12.14 -32.76 3.29
C ALA A 303 -11.06 -33.39 2.40
N ALA A 304 -9.82 -33.49 2.88
CA ALA A 304 -8.77 -34.19 2.14
C ALA A 304 -9.17 -35.61 1.75
N GLY A 305 -8.80 -35.99 0.53
CA GLY A 305 -9.21 -37.22 -0.14
C GLY A 305 -10.59 -37.16 -0.81
N SER A 306 -11.38 -36.11 -0.63
CA SER A 306 -12.71 -36.00 -1.25
C SER A 306 -12.62 -35.62 -2.74
N PRO A 307 -13.47 -36.18 -3.61
CA PRO A 307 -13.62 -35.70 -4.98
C PRO A 307 -14.38 -34.37 -5.01
N VAL A 308 -13.87 -33.39 -5.75
CA VAL A 308 -14.40 -32.04 -5.89
C VAL A 308 -14.71 -31.76 -7.36
N SER A 309 -15.94 -31.35 -7.66
CA SER A 309 -16.31 -30.83 -8.98
C SER A 309 -16.36 -29.30 -8.96
N PHE A 310 -16.27 -28.68 -10.15
CA PHE A 310 -16.21 -27.22 -10.27
C PHE A 310 -17.16 -26.69 -11.34
N THR A 311 -17.61 -25.45 -11.13
CA THR A 311 -18.32 -24.63 -12.11
C THR A 311 -17.60 -23.29 -12.24
N ALA A 312 -17.38 -22.79 -13.45
CA ALA A 312 -16.79 -21.46 -13.69
C ALA A 312 -17.84 -20.53 -14.30
N GLU A 313 -17.92 -19.28 -13.84
CA GLU A 313 -18.80 -18.26 -14.42
C GLU A 313 -18.07 -17.50 -15.52
N VAL A 314 -18.55 -17.59 -16.76
CA VAL A 314 -17.97 -16.91 -17.92
C VAL A 314 -18.90 -15.80 -18.36
N HIS A 315 -18.37 -14.58 -18.44
CA HIS A 315 -19.06 -13.38 -18.91
C HIS A 315 -18.54 -12.98 -20.28
N ASN A 316 -19.41 -12.48 -21.16
CA ASN A 316 -19.02 -11.85 -22.42
C ASN A 316 -19.27 -10.35 -22.30
N ARG A 317 -18.23 -9.56 -22.04
CA ARG A 317 -18.32 -8.10 -22.04
C ARG A 317 -18.33 -7.52 -23.46
N GLY A 318 -18.06 -8.32 -24.48
CA GLY A 318 -18.00 -7.90 -25.87
C GLY A 318 -19.33 -7.40 -26.43
N THR A 319 -19.28 -6.86 -27.64
CA THR A 319 -20.45 -6.31 -28.36
C THR A 319 -21.16 -7.33 -29.25
N THR A 320 -20.59 -8.53 -29.41
CA THR A 320 -21.19 -9.62 -30.19
C THR A 320 -21.26 -10.92 -29.40
N ASP A 321 -22.28 -11.73 -29.68
CA ASP A 321 -22.49 -13.01 -28.99
C ASP A 321 -21.40 -14.04 -29.33
N VAL A 322 -21.02 -14.84 -28.33
CA VAL A 322 -20.17 -16.03 -28.51
C VAL A 322 -21.07 -17.26 -28.68
N ALA A 323 -20.89 -17.99 -29.78
CA ALA A 323 -21.60 -19.24 -30.01
C ALA A 323 -21.17 -20.33 -29.00
N ALA A 324 -22.07 -21.27 -28.69
CA ALA A 324 -21.71 -22.41 -27.84
C ALA A 324 -20.60 -23.27 -28.50
N GLY A 325 -19.64 -23.74 -27.72
CA GLY A 325 -18.65 -24.71 -28.19
C GLY A 325 -17.19 -24.41 -27.84
N THR A 326 -16.87 -23.21 -27.38
CA THR A 326 -15.55 -22.91 -26.80
C THR A 326 -15.32 -23.70 -25.50
N VAL A 327 -14.06 -23.83 -25.07
CA VAL A 327 -13.64 -24.61 -23.90
C VAL A 327 -13.30 -23.69 -22.74
N THR A 328 -14.01 -23.81 -21.62
CA THR A 328 -13.55 -23.27 -20.34
C THR A 328 -12.70 -24.33 -19.64
N ARG A 329 -11.48 -23.97 -19.23
CA ARG A 329 -10.54 -24.88 -18.57
C ARG A 329 -10.28 -24.44 -17.14
N LEU A 330 -10.25 -25.37 -16.20
CA LEU A 330 -9.70 -25.16 -14.86
C LEU A 330 -8.46 -26.02 -14.67
N THR A 331 -7.42 -25.44 -14.07
CA THR A 331 -6.29 -26.18 -13.53
C THR A 331 -6.28 -26.08 -12.00
N VAL A 332 -6.10 -27.21 -11.32
CA VAL A 332 -6.07 -27.31 -9.85
C VAL A 332 -5.19 -28.47 -9.42
N GLY A 333 -4.16 -28.21 -8.59
CA GLY A 333 -3.26 -29.25 -8.07
C GLY A 333 -2.68 -30.18 -9.16
N GLY A 334 -2.30 -29.62 -10.31
CA GLY A 334 -1.81 -30.38 -11.49
C GLY A 334 -2.88 -31.13 -12.28
N THR A 335 -4.15 -31.10 -11.85
CA THR A 335 -5.30 -31.66 -12.58
C THR A 335 -5.87 -30.61 -13.53
N THR A 336 -6.21 -31.01 -14.76
CA THR A 336 -6.90 -30.16 -15.74
C THR A 336 -8.32 -30.67 -15.96
N LEU A 337 -9.30 -29.79 -15.76
CA LEU A 337 -10.72 -30.05 -15.99
C LEU A 337 -11.22 -29.13 -17.10
N ASN A 338 -12.03 -29.64 -18.02
CA ASN A 338 -12.57 -28.84 -19.14
C ASN A 338 -14.10 -28.91 -19.15
N GLY A 339 -14.75 -27.80 -19.47
CA GLY A 339 -16.17 -27.70 -19.77
C GLY A 339 -16.39 -27.08 -21.14
N THR A 340 -17.51 -27.43 -21.78
CA THR A 340 -17.94 -26.75 -23.02
C THR A 340 -18.78 -25.53 -22.64
N THR A 341 -18.30 -24.35 -23.00
CA THR A 341 -18.98 -23.08 -22.74
C THR A 341 -20.28 -23.02 -23.56
N PRO A 342 -21.43 -22.76 -22.91
CA PRO A 342 -22.68 -22.47 -23.61
C PRO A 342 -22.57 -21.19 -24.46
N ARG A 343 -23.62 -20.88 -25.23
CA ARG A 343 -23.71 -19.59 -25.92
C ARG A 343 -23.73 -18.46 -24.89
N VAL A 344 -22.89 -17.45 -25.08
CA VAL A 344 -22.81 -16.26 -24.21
C VAL A 344 -23.24 -15.05 -25.02
N ASP A 345 -24.41 -14.49 -24.71
CA ASP A 345 -24.88 -13.24 -25.33
C ASP A 345 -23.90 -12.08 -25.05
N ALA A 346 -23.85 -11.08 -25.92
CA ALA A 346 -23.16 -9.82 -25.61
C ALA A 346 -23.70 -9.21 -24.29
N GLY A 347 -22.80 -8.90 -23.34
CA GLY A 347 -23.13 -8.49 -21.98
C GLY A 347 -23.68 -9.59 -21.07
N GLY A 348 -23.73 -10.85 -21.52
CA GLY A 348 -24.31 -11.98 -20.78
C GLY A 348 -23.29 -12.76 -19.96
N THR A 349 -23.77 -13.48 -18.93
CA THR A 349 -22.97 -14.39 -18.10
C THR A 349 -23.57 -15.78 -18.09
N VAL A 350 -22.73 -16.83 -18.15
CA VAL A 350 -23.14 -18.23 -18.08
C VAL A 350 -22.29 -19.02 -17.10
N ALA A 351 -22.90 -20.00 -16.43
CA ALA A 351 -22.18 -20.96 -15.58
C ALA A 351 -21.76 -22.20 -16.41
N VAL A 352 -20.47 -22.51 -16.43
CA VAL A 352 -19.86 -23.62 -17.17
C VAL A 352 -19.47 -24.75 -16.22
N ALA A 353 -20.20 -25.86 -16.26
CA ALA A 353 -19.85 -27.05 -15.49
C ALA A 353 -18.60 -27.72 -16.08
N LEU A 354 -17.60 -27.98 -15.24
CA LEU A 354 -16.33 -28.57 -15.66
C LEU A 354 -16.39 -30.09 -15.50
N GLY A 355 -15.99 -30.82 -16.55
CA GLY A 355 -16.04 -32.27 -16.58
C GLY A 355 -14.92 -32.91 -15.75
N GLY A 356 -15.30 -33.78 -14.80
CA GLY A 356 -14.39 -34.54 -13.96
C GLY A 356 -14.39 -34.09 -12.50
N THR A 357 -13.44 -34.59 -11.72
CA THR A 357 -13.25 -34.18 -10.31
C THR A 357 -11.76 -34.09 -10.00
N TRP A 358 -11.37 -33.15 -9.14
CA TRP A 358 -10.08 -33.11 -8.45
C TRP A 358 -10.19 -33.86 -7.12
N THR A 359 -9.13 -34.52 -6.66
CA THR A 359 -9.11 -35.13 -5.31
C THR A 359 -8.42 -34.14 -4.37
N ALA A 360 -9.16 -33.67 -3.38
CA ALA A 360 -8.69 -32.65 -2.45
C ALA A 360 -7.47 -33.14 -1.65
N THR A 361 -6.46 -32.29 -1.49
CA THR A 361 -5.24 -32.54 -0.69
C THR A 361 -5.14 -31.49 0.41
N ASP A 362 -4.78 -31.88 1.65
CA ASP A 362 -4.69 -30.94 2.78
C ASP A 362 -3.85 -29.69 2.48
N GLY A 363 -4.21 -28.58 3.13
CA GLY A 363 -3.66 -27.23 2.93
C GLY A 363 -4.52 -26.45 1.95
N GLY A 364 -4.48 -26.83 0.67
CA GLY A 364 -5.28 -26.19 -0.37
C GLY A 364 -4.70 -26.34 -1.78
N ALA A 365 -5.29 -25.63 -2.74
CA ALA A 365 -4.79 -25.55 -4.10
C ALA A 365 -5.19 -24.24 -4.79
N THR A 366 -4.37 -23.79 -5.74
CA THR A 366 -4.73 -22.70 -6.65
C THR A 366 -5.64 -23.22 -7.75
N LEU A 367 -6.77 -22.55 -7.95
CA LEU A 367 -7.71 -22.73 -9.03
C LEU A 367 -7.41 -21.68 -10.11
N THR A 368 -6.99 -22.08 -11.30
CA THR A 368 -6.87 -21.15 -12.44
C THR A 368 -7.87 -21.55 -13.51
N ALA A 369 -8.91 -20.74 -13.69
CA ALA A 369 -9.92 -20.90 -14.72
C ALA A 369 -9.62 -19.99 -15.93
N THR A 370 -9.80 -20.51 -17.13
CA THR A 370 -9.55 -19.81 -18.39
C THR A 370 -10.77 -19.98 -19.30
N ALA A 371 -11.45 -18.89 -19.64
CA ALA A 371 -12.39 -18.82 -20.75
C ALA A 371 -11.63 -19.00 -22.08
N ASP A 372 -12.31 -19.53 -23.09
CA ASP A 372 -11.72 -19.91 -24.38
C ASP A 372 -10.29 -20.48 -24.34
N ALA A 373 -10.06 -21.46 -23.47
CA ALA A 373 -8.73 -22.06 -23.24
C ALA A 373 -8.16 -22.85 -24.44
N THR A 374 -8.84 -22.81 -25.58
CA THR A 374 -8.42 -23.39 -26.86
C THR A 374 -8.23 -22.35 -27.96
N ASP A 375 -8.48 -21.07 -27.68
CA ASP A 375 -8.21 -19.95 -28.59
C ASP A 375 -8.95 -20.15 -29.93
N VAL A 376 -10.28 -20.33 -29.86
CA VAL A 376 -11.15 -20.60 -31.04
C VAL A 376 -12.17 -19.49 -31.32
N VAL A 377 -12.35 -18.56 -30.39
CA VAL A 377 -13.13 -17.34 -30.52
C VAL A 377 -12.11 -16.22 -30.69
N ASP A 378 -12.12 -15.51 -31.81
CA ASP A 378 -11.28 -14.31 -31.95
C ASP A 378 -11.88 -13.20 -31.08
N GLU A 379 -11.27 -12.92 -29.94
CA GLU A 379 -11.76 -11.96 -28.95
C GLU A 379 -11.18 -10.57 -29.17
N THR A 380 -11.86 -9.53 -28.69
CA THR A 380 -11.33 -8.16 -28.77
C THR A 380 -10.21 -7.91 -27.76
N ASP A 381 -10.15 -8.73 -26.72
CA ASP A 381 -9.11 -8.77 -25.71
C ASP A 381 -8.93 -10.24 -25.29
N GLU A 382 -7.72 -10.78 -25.50
CA GLU A 382 -7.38 -12.17 -25.14
C GLU A 382 -6.72 -12.25 -23.75
N SER A 383 -6.40 -11.10 -23.15
CA SER A 383 -5.54 -11.02 -21.97
C SER A 383 -6.30 -11.16 -20.63
N ASN A 384 -7.62 -11.11 -20.68
CA ASN A 384 -8.55 -11.06 -19.54
C ASN A 384 -9.39 -12.34 -19.38
N ASN A 385 -9.06 -13.40 -20.13
CA ASN A 385 -9.77 -14.68 -20.09
C ASN A 385 -9.52 -15.52 -18.83
N VAL A 386 -8.66 -15.08 -17.90
CA VAL A 386 -8.16 -15.91 -16.80
C VAL A 386 -8.57 -15.35 -15.44
N LEU A 387 -9.13 -16.21 -14.57
CA LEU A 387 -9.34 -15.94 -13.15
C LEU A 387 -8.58 -16.96 -12.31
N THR A 388 -7.93 -16.50 -11.24
CA THR A 388 -7.26 -17.36 -10.27
C THR A 388 -7.82 -17.15 -8.86
N GLU A 389 -8.18 -18.24 -8.19
CA GLU A 389 -8.69 -18.27 -6.82
C GLU A 389 -7.99 -19.39 -6.02
N ALA A 390 -8.13 -19.40 -4.69
CA ALA A 390 -7.63 -20.50 -3.85
C ALA A 390 -8.79 -21.34 -3.29
N ILE A 391 -8.58 -22.65 -3.18
CA ILE A 391 -9.46 -23.56 -2.43
C ILE A 391 -8.72 -24.12 -1.22
N VAL A 392 -9.38 -24.07 -0.06
CA VAL A 392 -8.87 -24.68 1.19
C VAL A 392 -9.38 -26.10 1.33
N VAL A 393 -8.48 -26.98 1.75
CA VAL A 393 -8.79 -28.37 2.11
C VAL A 393 -8.20 -28.64 3.48
N GLY A 394 -9.03 -29.04 4.44
CA GLY A 394 -8.57 -29.26 5.82
C GLY A 394 -8.59 -27.98 6.65
N ARG A 395 -7.54 -27.77 7.46
CA ARG A 395 -7.40 -26.62 8.38
C ARG A 395 -6.34 -25.64 7.87
N GLY A 396 -6.43 -24.39 8.32
CA GLY A 396 -5.52 -23.31 7.95
C GLY A 396 -5.90 -22.67 6.62
N ALA A 397 -5.12 -21.68 6.21
CA ALA A 397 -5.26 -21.06 4.90
C ALA A 397 -4.59 -21.91 3.81
N ALA A 398 -5.15 -21.83 2.60
CA ALA A 398 -4.54 -22.32 1.37
C ALA A 398 -3.48 -21.32 0.92
N LEU A 399 -2.28 -21.46 1.48
CA LEU A 399 -1.17 -20.56 1.20
C LEU A 399 -0.57 -20.85 -0.18
N PRO A 400 -0.23 -19.82 -0.98
CA PRO A 400 0.41 -20.00 -2.30
C PRO A 400 1.91 -20.34 -2.19
N TYR A 401 2.45 -20.32 -0.97
CA TYR A 401 3.85 -20.61 -0.65
C TYR A 401 3.98 -21.88 0.18
N VAL A 402 5.17 -22.47 0.16
CA VAL A 402 5.58 -23.53 1.08
C VAL A 402 6.58 -22.95 2.07
N GLU A 403 6.31 -23.15 3.36
CA GLU A 403 7.17 -22.74 4.46
C GLU A 403 8.22 -23.83 4.78
N TYR A 404 9.44 -23.40 5.08
CA TYR A 404 10.58 -24.24 5.46
C TYR A 404 11.22 -23.67 6.73
N GLU A 405 11.08 -24.39 7.84
CA GLU A 405 11.78 -24.08 9.09
C GLU A 405 13.29 -24.26 8.92
N ALA A 406 14.09 -23.28 9.37
CA ALA A 406 15.53 -23.28 9.17
C ALA A 406 16.22 -24.44 9.87
N GLU A 407 15.76 -24.79 11.07
CA GLU A 407 16.23 -25.88 11.91
C GLU A 407 15.89 -27.27 11.36
N ALA A 408 14.88 -27.36 10.48
CA ALA A 408 14.55 -28.60 9.77
C ALA A 408 15.45 -28.83 8.54
N GLY A 409 16.19 -27.81 8.11
CA GLY A 409 17.16 -27.87 7.02
C GLY A 409 18.54 -28.42 7.42
N GLU A 410 19.45 -28.42 6.45
CA GLU A 410 20.88 -28.59 6.71
C GLU A 410 21.50 -27.25 7.12
N TYR A 411 22.13 -27.18 8.28
CA TYR A 411 22.78 -25.95 8.73
C TYR A 411 24.17 -26.19 9.32
N THR A 412 24.96 -25.11 9.36
CA THR A 412 26.31 -25.11 9.96
C THR A 412 26.47 -24.08 11.07
N GLY A 413 25.47 -23.22 11.28
CA GLY A 413 25.39 -22.28 12.40
C GLY A 413 24.96 -22.94 13.72
N GLU A 414 24.68 -22.11 14.71
CA GLU A 414 24.19 -22.53 16.04
C GLU A 414 22.66 -22.67 16.03
N LEU A 415 22.14 -23.82 16.50
CA LEU A 415 20.72 -23.99 16.78
C LEU A 415 20.35 -23.25 18.07
N LEU A 416 19.37 -22.35 17.97
CA LEU A 416 18.71 -21.71 19.11
C LEU A 416 17.41 -22.48 19.39
N GLN A 417 17.13 -22.76 20.65
CA GLN A 417 15.95 -23.51 21.07
C GLN A 417 15.41 -22.95 22.38
N ALA A 418 14.09 -22.75 22.46
CA ALA A 418 13.45 -22.23 23.67
C ALA A 418 13.44 -23.29 24.78
N ASP A 419 13.42 -22.82 26.02
CA ASP A 419 13.11 -23.67 27.16
C ASP A 419 11.62 -24.06 27.18
N PRO A 420 11.23 -25.09 27.95
CA PRO A 420 9.83 -25.53 28.02
C PRO A 420 8.84 -24.48 28.57
N GLU A 421 9.28 -23.57 29.45
CA GLU A 421 8.41 -22.50 30.01
C GLU A 421 8.15 -21.42 28.95
N ARG A 422 9.00 -21.34 27.92
CA ARG A 422 8.95 -20.35 26.84
C ARG A 422 8.93 -18.95 27.41
N THR A 423 9.86 -18.68 28.33
CA THR A 423 9.97 -17.42 29.09
C THR A 423 9.81 -16.21 28.17
N PHE A 424 8.92 -15.29 28.56
CA PHE A 424 8.53 -14.12 27.78
C PHE A 424 9.03 -12.82 28.43
N GLY A 425 9.06 -11.71 27.69
CA GLY A 425 9.42 -10.40 28.24
C GLY A 425 10.93 -10.20 28.41
N HIS A 426 11.72 -11.18 28.01
CA HIS A 426 13.18 -11.17 28.01
C HIS A 426 13.72 -11.42 26.60
N THR A 427 14.93 -10.95 26.32
CA THR A 427 15.56 -11.18 25.01
C THR A 427 15.89 -12.66 24.83
N ASN A 428 15.04 -13.35 24.10
CA ASN A 428 15.20 -14.73 23.70
C ASN A 428 14.67 -14.91 22.27
N PHE A 429 15.57 -15.13 21.32
CA PHE A 429 15.18 -15.31 19.92
C PHE A 429 14.37 -16.59 19.73
N ALA A 430 14.72 -17.66 20.43
CA ALA A 430 14.07 -18.94 20.23
C ALA A 430 12.60 -18.93 20.71
N SER A 431 12.26 -18.20 21.77
CA SER A 431 10.85 -18.09 22.19
C SER A 431 9.99 -17.32 21.19
N GLU A 432 10.57 -16.44 20.36
CA GLU A 432 9.88 -15.72 19.27
C GLU A 432 10.03 -16.36 17.88
N SER A 433 10.69 -17.52 17.80
CA SER A 433 10.89 -18.28 16.56
C SER A 433 9.71 -19.23 16.29
N SER A 434 9.39 -19.47 15.02
CA SER A 434 8.48 -20.55 14.64
C SER A 434 9.05 -21.88 15.12
N GLY A 435 8.18 -22.81 15.51
CA GLY A 435 8.65 -24.07 16.11
C GLY A 435 9.34 -23.92 17.48
N ARG A 436 9.59 -22.68 17.93
CA ARG A 436 10.44 -22.30 19.06
C ARG A 436 11.92 -22.61 18.86
N GLU A 437 12.35 -22.67 17.61
CA GLU A 437 13.72 -22.99 17.20
C GLU A 437 14.14 -22.10 16.02
N SER A 438 15.42 -21.75 15.92
CA SER A 438 15.95 -21.01 14.77
C SER A 438 17.46 -21.22 14.65
N VAL A 439 18.08 -20.79 13.55
CA VAL A 439 19.52 -20.97 13.32
C VAL A 439 20.25 -19.63 13.27
N ARG A 440 21.27 -19.49 14.12
CA ARG A 440 22.15 -18.33 14.21
C ARG A 440 23.44 -18.54 13.41
N LEU A 441 23.77 -17.57 12.56
CA LEU A 441 24.96 -17.50 11.72
C LEU A 441 25.89 -16.38 12.20
N ASP A 442 26.99 -16.75 12.86
CA ASP A 442 27.98 -15.84 13.46
C ASP A 442 29.30 -15.77 12.67
N ALA A 443 29.55 -16.71 11.76
CA ALA A 443 30.80 -16.76 10.99
C ALA A 443 30.58 -16.79 9.48
N VAL A 444 31.53 -16.21 8.75
CA VAL A 444 31.58 -16.31 7.28
C VAL A 444 31.66 -17.77 6.85
N GLY A 445 30.78 -18.18 5.97
CA GLY A 445 30.62 -19.54 5.46
C GLY A 445 29.57 -20.38 6.20
N GLU A 446 29.01 -19.89 7.31
CA GLU A 446 27.86 -20.54 7.95
C GLU A 446 26.59 -20.31 7.13
N TYR A 447 25.71 -21.32 7.12
CA TYR A 447 24.50 -21.32 6.30
C TYR A 447 23.36 -22.14 6.90
N VAL A 448 22.16 -21.91 6.37
CA VAL A 448 21.00 -22.80 6.39
C VAL A 448 20.64 -23.19 4.95
N GLN A 449 20.23 -24.44 4.73
CA GLN A 449 19.92 -24.98 3.41
C GLN A 449 18.73 -25.93 3.47
N PHE A 450 17.80 -25.79 2.51
CA PHE A 450 16.62 -26.63 2.38
C PHE A 450 16.39 -26.97 0.91
N THR A 451 15.63 -28.03 0.66
CA THR A 451 15.27 -28.48 -0.70
C THR A 451 13.82 -28.15 -0.95
N SER A 452 13.54 -27.39 -2.02
CA SER A 452 12.18 -27.01 -2.36
C SER A 452 11.34 -28.24 -2.74
N THR A 453 10.11 -28.29 -2.28
CA THR A 453 9.11 -29.31 -2.65
C THR A 453 8.19 -28.83 -3.78
N ALA A 454 8.18 -27.53 -4.05
CA ALA A 454 7.44 -26.88 -5.11
C ALA A 454 8.36 -26.00 -5.98
N GLN A 455 7.86 -25.63 -7.16
CA GLN A 455 8.49 -24.59 -7.97
C GLN A 455 8.39 -23.25 -7.23
N ALA A 456 9.38 -22.37 -7.38
CA ALA A 456 9.35 -21.04 -6.77
C ALA A 456 10.18 -20.01 -7.57
N ASN A 457 9.72 -18.76 -7.58
CA ASN A 457 10.44 -17.59 -8.09
C ASN A 457 10.40 -16.41 -7.10
N ALA A 458 9.96 -16.64 -5.88
CA ALA A 458 9.97 -15.66 -4.81
C ALA A 458 10.35 -16.30 -3.49
N ILE A 459 10.91 -15.49 -2.60
CA ILE A 459 11.36 -15.90 -1.28
C ILE A 459 10.94 -14.85 -0.25
N VAL A 460 10.41 -15.28 0.89
CA VAL A 460 10.30 -14.49 2.12
C VAL A 460 11.18 -15.16 3.17
N VAL A 461 11.99 -14.39 3.89
CA VAL A 461 12.87 -14.86 4.95
C VAL A 461 12.47 -14.17 6.25
N ARG A 462 11.97 -14.93 7.22
CA ARG A 462 11.80 -14.41 8.58
C ARG A 462 13.15 -14.46 9.28
N ASN A 463 13.65 -13.29 9.66
CA ASN A 463 15.02 -13.14 10.10
C ASN A 463 15.17 -12.11 11.22
N SER A 464 16.32 -12.18 11.89
CA SER A 464 16.77 -11.15 12.82
C SER A 464 18.23 -10.81 12.56
N ILE A 465 18.51 -9.53 12.39
CA ILE A 465 19.84 -8.94 12.42
C ILE A 465 19.93 -8.00 13.64
N PRO A 466 21.14 -7.64 14.10
CA PRO A 466 21.27 -6.72 15.23
C PRO A 466 20.60 -5.38 14.93
N ASP A 467 20.08 -4.73 15.96
CA ASP A 467 19.72 -3.32 15.87
C ASP A 467 20.96 -2.41 15.74
N ALA A 468 20.75 -1.17 15.32
CA ALA A 468 21.78 -0.14 15.37
C ALA A 468 22.14 0.20 16.83
N PRO A 469 23.40 0.60 17.14
CA PRO A 469 23.80 0.91 18.50
C PRO A 469 22.99 2.02 19.21
N GLY A 470 22.30 2.88 18.46
CA GLY A 470 21.44 3.94 18.97
C GLY A 470 19.94 3.67 18.82
N GLY A 471 19.53 2.50 18.33
CA GLY A 471 18.16 2.22 17.92
C GLY A 471 17.85 2.69 16.50
N GLY A 472 16.62 2.45 16.07
CA GLY A 472 16.11 2.84 14.75
C GLY A 472 16.47 1.90 13.61
N GLY A 473 17.11 0.77 13.92
CA GLY A 473 17.46 -0.28 12.98
C GLY A 473 18.66 -0.02 12.09
N GLN A 474 19.07 -1.07 11.39
CA GLN A 474 20.11 -1.05 10.37
C GLN A 474 19.75 -2.00 9.21
N GLU A 475 20.43 -1.81 8.09
CA GLU A 475 20.35 -2.68 6.92
C GLU A 475 21.57 -3.60 6.84
N ALA A 476 21.37 -4.84 6.42
CA ALA A 476 22.42 -5.80 6.14
C ALA A 476 22.01 -6.72 4.98
N THR A 477 22.92 -7.61 4.57
CA THR A 477 22.63 -8.59 3.53
C THR A 477 22.88 -10.01 4.01
N ILE A 478 22.21 -10.97 3.36
CA ILE A 478 22.54 -12.40 3.40
C ILE A 478 22.61 -12.94 1.97
N SER A 479 23.58 -13.81 1.68
CA SER A 479 23.76 -14.34 0.32
C SER A 479 22.85 -15.54 0.08
N LEU A 480 22.09 -15.51 -1.02
CA LEU A 480 21.22 -16.58 -1.48
C LEU A 480 21.90 -17.39 -2.58
N TYR A 481 21.85 -18.71 -2.43
CA TYR A 481 22.31 -19.68 -3.42
C TYR A 481 21.19 -20.64 -3.81
N ALA A 482 21.20 -21.09 -5.06
CA ALA A 482 20.35 -22.15 -5.59
C ALA A 482 21.24 -23.21 -6.25
N ASP A 483 21.11 -24.48 -5.84
CA ASP A 483 21.96 -25.59 -6.32
C ASP A 483 23.47 -25.33 -6.19
N GLY A 484 23.84 -24.56 -5.18
CA GLY A 484 25.22 -24.17 -4.89
C GLY A 484 25.76 -23.03 -5.77
N GLU A 485 24.95 -22.49 -6.68
CA GLU A 485 25.28 -21.30 -7.47
C GLU A 485 24.74 -20.05 -6.78
N PHE A 486 25.54 -18.98 -6.77
CA PHE A 486 25.14 -17.70 -6.18
C PHE A 486 24.02 -17.08 -7.02
N VAL A 487 22.90 -16.75 -6.38
CA VAL A 487 21.76 -16.11 -7.03
C VAL A 487 21.85 -14.60 -6.86
N ARG A 488 21.77 -14.14 -5.61
CA ARG A 488 21.81 -12.72 -5.25
C ARG A 488 22.08 -12.54 -3.76
N LYS A 489 22.33 -11.30 -3.34
CA LYS A 489 22.16 -10.90 -1.94
C LYS A 489 20.71 -10.51 -1.69
N LEU A 490 20.17 -10.95 -0.56
CA LEU A 490 18.90 -10.47 -0.02
C LEU A 490 19.19 -9.35 0.98
N GLU A 491 18.46 -8.26 0.86
CA GLU A 491 18.50 -7.14 1.81
C GLU A 491 17.65 -7.51 3.03
N LEU A 492 18.20 -7.29 4.22
CA LEU A 492 17.58 -7.54 5.51
C LEU A 492 17.59 -6.23 6.31
N SER A 493 16.51 -5.97 7.04
CA SER A 493 16.37 -4.78 7.88
C SER A 493 16.03 -5.15 9.32
N SER A 494 16.51 -4.35 10.27
CA SER A 494 16.01 -4.36 11.64
C SER A 494 15.22 -3.08 12.00
N LYS A 495 14.82 -2.28 11.00
CA LYS A 495 14.12 -1.00 11.20
C LYS A 495 12.80 -1.16 11.93
N HIS A 496 12.07 -2.24 11.65
CA HIS A 496 10.75 -2.48 12.21
C HIS A 496 10.76 -3.49 13.36
N SER A 497 11.88 -4.16 13.63
CA SER A 497 12.05 -5.04 14.79
C SER A 497 12.64 -4.29 15.99
N TRP A 498 12.87 -5.03 17.09
CA TRP A 498 13.50 -4.54 18.32
C TRP A 498 12.68 -3.49 19.09
N LEU A 499 11.82 -3.98 19.97
CA LEU A 499 11.17 -3.19 21.01
C LEU A 499 11.78 -3.49 22.37
N TYR A 500 12.26 -2.47 23.06
CA TYR A 500 12.98 -2.57 24.32
C TYR A 500 12.17 -2.04 25.50
N GLY A 501 12.20 -2.79 26.60
CA GLY A 501 11.65 -2.36 27.88
C GLY A 501 11.28 -3.54 28.78
N ASN A 502 11.20 -3.27 30.08
CA ASN A 502 10.87 -4.25 31.12
C ASN A 502 9.41 -4.14 31.59
N THR A 503 8.52 -3.65 30.73
CA THR A 503 7.09 -3.46 31.01
C THR A 503 6.25 -4.36 30.12
N ASP A 504 5.08 -4.76 30.59
CA ASP A 504 4.07 -5.45 29.77
C ASP A 504 3.11 -4.47 29.08
N ASP A 505 3.18 -3.20 29.45
CA ASP A 505 2.49 -2.12 28.75
C ASP A 505 3.13 -1.92 27.37
N PRO A 506 2.43 -2.20 26.26
CA PRO A 506 3.08 -2.23 24.95
C PRO A 506 3.42 -0.82 24.46
N GLU A 507 2.66 0.20 24.84
CA GLU A 507 2.99 1.61 24.60
C GLU A 507 4.17 2.09 25.46
N GLY A 508 4.56 1.32 26.48
CA GLY A 508 5.76 1.57 27.29
C GLY A 508 7.04 0.98 26.70
N LEU A 509 6.95 0.21 25.62
CA LEU A 509 8.12 -0.29 24.88
C LEU A 509 8.66 0.77 23.94
N THR A 510 9.98 0.82 23.79
CA THR A 510 10.66 1.85 23.00
C THR A 510 11.57 1.22 21.96
N ASN A 511 11.90 1.96 20.91
CA ASN A 511 12.93 1.61 19.92
C ASN A 511 14.34 2.09 20.35
N THR A 512 14.53 2.42 21.63
CA THR A 512 15.82 2.86 22.19
C THR A 512 16.49 1.68 22.90
N PRO A 513 17.70 1.27 22.49
CA PRO A 513 18.36 0.10 23.03
C PRO A 513 18.55 0.15 24.56
N GLN A 514 18.03 -0.87 25.24
CA GLN A 514 18.22 -1.14 26.66
C GLN A 514 18.15 -2.65 26.92
N ALA A 515 18.15 -3.08 28.18
CA ALA A 515 17.91 -4.49 28.50
C ALA A 515 16.49 -4.91 28.10
N ASP A 516 16.30 -6.21 27.88
CA ASP A 516 15.00 -6.82 27.59
C ASP A 516 14.33 -6.26 26.33
N ALA A 517 14.86 -6.69 25.18
CA ALA A 517 14.25 -6.56 23.86
C ALA A 517 13.31 -7.72 23.54
N ARG A 518 12.24 -7.41 22.79
CA ARG A 518 11.25 -8.33 22.20
C ARG A 518 10.88 -7.87 20.78
N ARG A 519 10.03 -8.63 20.08
CA ARG A 519 9.68 -8.40 18.66
C ARG A 519 10.96 -8.36 17.81
N LEU A 520 11.77 -9.39 17.99
CA LEU A 520 13.16 -9.52 17.56
C LEU A 520 13.30 -9.83 16.07
N PHE A 521 12.24 -10.34 15.44
CA PHE A 521 12.22 -10.75 14.04
C PHE A 521 11.45 -9.76 13.17
N ASP A 522 11.82 -9.75 11.90
CA ASP A 522 11.09 -9.12 10.81
C ASP A 522 11.10 -10.06 9.59
N GLU A 523 10.36 -9.71 8.53
CA GLU A 523 10.37 -10.46 7.27
C GLU A 523 11.06 -9.65 6.17
N SER A 524 11.82 -10.33 5.31
CA SER A 524 12.45 -9.72 4.14
C SER A 524 12.13 -10.56 2.92
N HIS A 525 11.72 -9.92 1.82
CA HIS A 525 11.18 -10.63 0.67
C HIS A 525 11.81 -10.18 -0.66
N ALA A 526 11.88 -11.09 -1.63
CA ALA A 526 12.39 -10.79 -2.96
C ALA A 526 11.74 -11.66 -4.05
N LEU A 527 11.42 -11.04 -5.19
CA LEU A 527 11.26 -11.74 -6.46
C LEU A 527 12.64 -12.12 -7.02
N LEU A 528 12.73 -13.32 -7.59
CA LEU A 528 13.90 -13.86 -8.25
C LEU A 528 13.76 -13.70 -9.77
N ASP A 529 14.90 -13.58 -10.47
CA ASP A 529 14.92 -13.34 -11.92
C ASP A 529 14.40 -14.53 -12.76
N GLU A 530 14.30 -15.71 -12.15
CA GLU A 530 13.82 -16.93 -12.79
C GLU A 530 13.06 -17.86 -11.82
N SER A 531 12.29 -18.79 -12.41
CA SER A 531 11.61 -19.86 -11.66
C SER A 531 12.51 -21.08 -11.48
N TYR A 532 12.67 -21.49 -10.23
CA TYR A 532 13.42 -22.68 -9.84
C TYR A 532 12.48 -23.87 -9.66
N PRO A 533 12.76 -25.03 -10.26
CA PRO A 533 11.89 -26.20 -10.15
C PRO A 533 11.88 -26.79 -8.73
N ALA A 534 10.85 -27.60 -8.43
CA ALA A 534 10.87 -28.44 -7.24
C ALA A 534 12.12 -29.34 -7.22
N GLY A 535 12.71 -29.51 -6.03
CA GLY A 535 13.97 -30.22 -5.82
C GLY A 535 15.20 -29.33 -5.84
N THR A 536 15.06 -28.03 -6.09
CA THR A 536 16.16 -27.05 -6.00
C THR A 536 16.60 -26.91 -4.56
N THR A 537 17.91 -26.91 -4.32
CA THR A 537 18.49 -26.63 -3.00
C THR A 537 18.72 -25.14 -2.83
N PHE A 538 17.96 -24.51 -1.94
CA PHE A 538 18.14 -23.11 -1.57
C PHE A 538 18.99 -23.00 -0.32
N ARG A 539 19.98 -22.10 -0.33
CA ARG A 539 20.86 -21.85 0.81
C ARG A 539 20.99 -20.37 1.09
N LEU A 540 20.74 -19.99 2.34
CA LEU A 540 21.07 -18.66 2.88
C LEU A 540 22.40 -18.80 3.63
N GLN A 541 23.43 -18.07 3.16
CA GLN A 541 24.79 -18.18 3.65
C GLN A 541 25.34 -16.80 3.99
N ARG A 542 26.04 -16.70 5.11
CA ARG A 542 26.79 -15.51 5.48
C ARG A 542 28.13 -15.49 4.74
N ASP A 543 28.25 -14.67 3.71
CA ASP A 543 29.47 -14.53 2.93
C ASP A 543 30.35 -13.35 3.36
N ALA A 544 31.53 -13.26 2.74
CA ALA A 544 32.35 -12.07 2.83
C ALA A 544 31.58 -10.85 2.27
N GLY A 545 31.28 -9.89 3.14
CA GLY A 545 30.48 -8.71 2.82
C GLY A 545 29.05 -8.73 3.38
N ASP A 546 28.60 -9.85 3.95
CA ASP A 546 27.39 -9.92 4.77
C ASP A 546 27.75 -9.48 6.20
N ASN A 547 27.68 -8.17 6.44
CA ASN A 547 28.43 -7.50 7.51
C ASN A 547 27.68 -7.35 8.84
N ALA A 548 26.46 -7.86 8.98
CA ALA A 548 25.81 -7.94 10.29
C ALA A 548 26.67 -8.78 11.25
N SER A 549 26.66 -8.44 12.54
CA SER A 549 27.44 -9.22 13.52
C SER A 549 26.91 -10.65 13.67
N PHE A 550 25.61 -10.83 13.45
CA PHE A 550 24.94 -12.12 13.34
C PHE A 550 23.76 -12.04 12.37
N HIS A 551 23.31 -13.21 11.91
CA HIS A 551 22.03 -13.41 11.25
C HIS A 551 21.31 -14.55 11.97
N ILE A 552 20.06 -14.36 12.36
CA ILE A 552 19.23 -15.47 12.85
C ILE A 552 18.18 -15.71 11.78
N ILE A 553 18.14 -16.93 11.26
CA ILE A 553 17.17 -17.36 10.27
C ILE A 553 16.18 -18.28 10.98
N ASP A 554 14.92 -17.90 10.94
CA ASP A 554 13.80 -18.64 11.53
C ASP A 554 13.19 -19.57 10.49
N LEU A 555 12.59 -18.99 9.45
CA LEU A 555 11.93 -19.74 8.38
C LEU A 555 12.09 -19.07 7.02
N VAL A 556 11.78 -19.83 5.98
CA VAL A 556 11.68 -19.34 4.61
C VAL A 556 10.36 -19.77 3.97
N ASP A 557 9.63 -18.82 3.39
CA ASP A 557 8.52 -19.11 2.48
C ASP A 557 9.01 -19.04 1.04
N LEU A 558 8.81 -20.12 0.27
CA LEU A 558 9.05 -20.14 -1.17
C LEU A 558 7.73 -20.17 -1.94
N GLU A 559 7.56 -19.23 -2.87
CA GLU A 559 6.33 -19.03 -3.65
C GLU A 559 6.62 -19.06 -5.16
N GLN A 560 5.72 -19.66 -5.94
CA GLN A 560 5.66 -19.44 -7.38
C GLN A 560 4.66 -18.33 -7.68
N VAL A 561 5.17 -17.10 -7.76
CA VAL A 561 4.42 -15.90 -8.06
C VAL A 561 4.12 -15.83 -9.56
N ALA A 562 2.86 -15.56 -9.90
CA ALA A 562 2.43 -15.33 -11.27
C ALA A 562 3.00 -14.00 -11.82
N PRO A 563 3.13 -13.82 -13.14
CA PRO A 563 3.36 -12.50 -13.74
C PRO A 563 2.31 -11.48 -13.28
N PRO A 564 2.61 -10.17 -13.31
CA PRO A 564 1.63 -9.14 -12.96
C PRO A 564 0.39 -9.24 -13.83
N SER A 565 -0.79 -9.10 -13.22
CA SER A 565 -2.06 -9.06 -13.96
C SER A 565 -2.10 -7.85 -14.91
N ALA A 566 -2.75 -8.02 -16.06
CA ALA A 566 -3.02 -6.92 -16.97
C ALA A 566 -4.10 -5.98 -16.39
N LYS A 567 -4.04 -4.70 -16.77
CA LYS A 567 -5.08 -3.71 -16.42
C LYS A 567 -6.42 -4.16 -17.01
N PRO A 568 -7.48 -4.37 -16.20
CA PRO A 568 -8.83 -4.59 -16.73
C PRO A 568 -9.26 -3.39 -17.56
N ALA A 569 -9.90 -3.63 -18.71
CA ALA A 569 -10.23 -2.55 -19.64
C ALA A 569 -11.20 -1.52 -19.06
N GLU A 570 -12.05 -1.93 -18.11
CA GLU A 570 -12.97 -1.03 -17.40
C GLU A 570 -12.26 -0.10 -16.40
N CYS A 571 -11.02 -0.42 -15.98
CA CYS A 571 -10.31 0.37 -14.99
C CYS A 571 -9.44 1.46 -15.61
N VAL A 572 -9.31 2.58 -14.90
CA VAL A 572 -8.42 3.70 -15.25
C VAL A 572 -7.19 3.68 -14.36
N SER A 573 -6.01 3.83 -14.97
CA SER A 573 -4.73 3.73 -14.26
C SER A 573 -4.43 4.98 -13.45
N ILE A 574 -3.88 4.84 -12.24
CA ILE A 574 -3.39 5.99 -11.46
C ILE A 574 -2.29 6.79 -12.17
N THR A 575 -1.61 6.21 -13.17
CA THR A 575 -0.64 6.92 -14.02
C THR A 575 -1.31 7.99 -14.89
N GLU A 576 -2.58 7.81 -15.24
CA GLU A 576 -3.37 8.80 -15.99
C GLU A 576 -3.67 10.04 -15.12
N TYR A 577 -3.55 9.89 -13.79
CA TYR A 577 -3.65 10.96 -12.79
C TYR A 577 -2.28 11.52 -12.37
N GLY A 578 -1.19 11.11 -13.04
CA GLY A 578 0.16 11.64 -12.81
C GLY A 578 1.03 10.85 -11.84
N ALA A 579 0.57 9.69 -11.34
CA ALA A 579 1.42 8.79 -10.56
C ALA A 579 2.55 8.20 -11.43
N VAL A 580 3.74 8.02 -10.86
CA VAL A 580 4.89 7.41 -11.55
C VAL A 580 5.52 6.34 -10.67
N PRO A 581 5.54 5.06 -11.09
CA PRO A 581 6.05 4.01 -10.24
C PRO A 581 7.56 4.13 -10.05
N ASP A 582 8.06 3.74 -8.88
CA ASP A 582 9.48 3.58 -8.56
C ASP A 582 10.34 4.87 -8.63
N ASP A 583 9.74 6.05 -8.71
CA ASP A 583 10.48 7.32 -8.79
C ASP A 583 10.81 7.95 -7.42
N GLY A 584 10.17 7.44 -6.35
CA GLY A 584 10.35 7.91 -4.97
C GLY A 584 9.58 9.18 -4.60
N ASN A 585 8.83 9.77 -5.55
CA ASN A 585 7.95 10.90 -5.32
C ASN A 585 6.62 10.42 -4.73
N ASP A 586 5.90 11.32 -4.05
CA ASP A 586 4.61 11.02 -3.41
C ASP A 586 3.48 10.98 -4.46
N ASP A 587 2.85 9.82 -4.61
CA ASP A 587 1.75 9.55 -5.55
C ASP A 587 0.36 9.76 -4.91
N THR A 588 0.29 10.13 -3.63
CA THR A 588 -0.98 10.26 -2.88
C THR A 588 -2.03 11.06 -3.64
N ALA A 589 -1.66 12.20 -4.23
CA ALA A 589 -2.60 13.08 -4.92
C ALA A 589 -3.22 12.39 -6.17
N ALA A 590 -2.44 11.61 -6.91
CA ALA A 590 -2.90 10.88 -8.07
C ALA A 590 -3.83 9.72 -7.67
N ILE A 591 -3.46 8.98 -6.61
CA ILE A 591 -4.29 7.90 -6.06
C ILE A 591 -5.62 8.46 -5.54
N GLN A 592 -5.58 9.55 -4.77
CA GLN A 592 -6.77 10.22 -4.24
C GLN A 592 -7.69 10.71 -5.36
N ALA A 593 -7.14 11.30 -6.43
CA ALA A 593 -7.92 11.77 -7.57
C ALA A 593 -8.64 10.62 -8.29
N ALA A 594 -7.93 9.52 -8.59
CA ALA A 594 -8.53 8.35 -9.21
C ALA A 594 -9.64 7.74 -8.36
N VAL A 595 -9.40 7.57 -7.05
CA VAL A 595 -10.40 7.04 -6.11
C VAL A 595 -11.61 7.96 -5.99
N THR A 596 -11.40 9.28 -6.03
CA THR A 596 -12.49 10.25 -6.01
C THR A 596 -13.34 10.20 -7.27
N ASP A 597 -12.72 10.02 -8.44
CA ASP A 597 -13.42 9.88 -9.71
C ASP A 597 -14.26 8.60 -9.78
N ASP A 598 -13.73 7.48 -9.28
CA ASP A 598 -14.47 6.21 -9.16
C ASP A 598 -15.68 6.36 -8.23
N GLN A 599 -15.47 6.93 -7.05
CA GLN A 599 -16.54 7.22 -6.10
C GLN A 599 -17.63 8.13 -6.68
N ASN A 600 -17.28 9.03 -7.59
CA ASN A 600 -18.21 9.94 -8.26
C ASN A 600 -18.86 9.33 -9.52
N GLY A 601 -18.48 8.10 -9.90
CA GLY A 601 -18.97 7.43 -11.11
C GLY A 601 -18.43 8.01 -12.42
N VAL A 602 -17.27 8.67 -12.36
CA VAL A 602 -16.54 9.17 -13.55
C VAL A 602 -15.80 8.02 -14.24
N ILE A 603 -15.27 7.09 -13.44
CA ILE A 603 -14.64 5.85 -13.89
C ILE A 603 -15.31 4.66 -13.19
N ASP A 604 -15.16 3.45 -13.72
CA ASP A 604 -15.79 2.23 -13.18
C ASP A 604 -14.89 1.46 -12.19
N CYS A 605 -13.58 1.66 -12.25
CA CYS A 605 -12.61 1.19 -11.25
C CYS A 605 -11.25 1.89 -11.36
N VAL A 606 -10.53 1.92 -10.24
CA VAL A 606 -9.13 2.34 -10.14
C VAL A 606 -8.19 1.17 -10.37
N TRP A 607 -7.21 1.36 -11.26
CA TRP A 607 -6.11 0.41 -11.48
C TRP A 607 -4.79 0.94 -10.92
N ILE A 608 -4.17 0.15 -10.03
CA ILE A 608 -2.82 0.39 -9.50
C ILE A 608 -1.88 -0.61 -10.18
N GLY A 609 -1.17 -0.15 -11.21
CA GLY A 609 -0.27 -0.99 -12.00
C GLY A 609 0.92 -1.55 -11.22
N PRO A 610 1.71 -2.44 -11.84
CA PRO A 610 2.94 -2.95 -11.24
C PRO A 610 3.93 -1.80 -10.99
N GLY A 611 4.57 -1.82 -9.82
CA GLY A 611 5.50 -0.81 -9.35
C GLY A 611 5.36 -0.57 -7.85
N ARG A 612 6.31 0.19 -7.29
CA ARG A 612 6.20 0.75 -5.95
C ARG A 612 5.70 2.19 -6.03
N TRP A 613 4.65 2.48 -5.28
CA TRP A 613 3.94 3.75 -5.30
C TRP A 613 4.00 4.37 -3.91
N ARG A 614 4.51 5.59 -3.80
CA ARG A 614 4.67 6.19 -2.50
C ARG A 614 3.37 6.86 -2.09
N GLN A 615 2.87 6.54 -0.90
CA GLN A 615 1.65 7.10 -0.36
C GLN A 615 1.95 7.69 1.03
N GLU A 616 1.98 9.01 1.15
CA GLU A 616 2.25 9.71 2.40
C GLU A 616 1.01 10.28 3.09
N GLN A 617 -0.18 10.13 2.49
CA GLN A 617 -1.45 10.43 3.17
C GLN A 617 -2.49 9.31 2.96
N LYS A 618 -3.35 9.13 3.97
CA LYS A 618 -4.52 8.26 3.95
C LYS A 618 -5.45 8.65 2.80
N ILE A 619 -5.89 7.68 1.99
CA ILE A 619 -6.92 7.93 0.99
C ILE A 619 -8.29 7.86 1.67
N LEU A 620 -9.06 8.94 1.55
CA LEU A 620 -10.36 9.11 2.21
C LEU A 620 -11.23 10.12 1.43
N THR A 621 -12.52 10.20 1.72
CA THR A 621 -13.41 11.18 1.08
C THR A 621 -13.20 12.57 1.71
N ASP A 622 -13.05 13.61 0.91
CA ASP A 622 -13.02 14.99 1.42
C ASP A 622 -14.28 15.30 2.26
N ASP A 623 -14.14 15.81 3.48
CA ASP A 623 -15.29 16.14 4.32
C ASP A 623 -15.93 17.44 3.83
N PRO A 624 -17.11 17.41 3.17
CA PRO A 624 -17.70 18.62 2.61
C PRO A 624 -18.16 19.62 3.67
N LEU A 625 -18.17 19.24 4.96
CA LEU A 625 -18.59 20.11 6.06
C LEU A 625 -17.44 20.59 6.95
N ASP A 626 -16.19 20.19 6.68
CA ASP A 626 -15.00 20.58 7.46
C ASP A 626 -15.23 20.48 8.98
N ARG A 627 -15.77 19.35 9.48
CA ARG A 627 -16.33 19.27 10.85
C ARG A 627 -15.28 19.29 11.97
N GLY A 628 -14.00 19.23 11.66
CA GLY A 628 -12.95 19.13 12.64
C GLY A 628 -11.56 19.37 12.07
N PRO A 629 -10.53 19.28 12.92
CA PRO A 629 -9.14 19.45 12.49
C PRO A 629 -8.62 18.29 11.64
N PHE A 630 -9.33 17.15 11.63
CA PHE A 630 -8.97 15.95 10.87
C PHE A 630 -10.18 15.47 10.07
N ASN A 631 -9.94 15.03 8.83
CA ASN A 631 -10.95 14.40 8.00
C ASN A 631 -11.06 12.91 8.37
N GLN A 632 -12.29 12.42 8.53
CA GLN A 632 -12.63 11.07 8.99
C GLN A 632 -13.86 10.51 8.24
N VAL A 633 -14.08 10.98 7.01
CA VAL A 633 -15.10 10.48 6.09
C VAL A 633 -14.43 9.47 5.16
N GLY A 634 -14.78 8.18 5.30
CA GLY A 634 -14.18 7.13 4.48
C GLY A 634 -14.65 7.16 3.03
N ILE A 635 -13.93 6.47 2.16
CA ILE A 635 -14.34 6.21 0.77
C ILE A 635 -15.54 5.25 0.73
N ARG A 636 -16.33 5.34 -0.32
CA ARG A 636 -17.50 4.49 -0.52
C ARG A 636 -17.76 4.20 -1.98
N ASP A 637 -18.40 3.07 -2.25
CA ASP A 637 -18.77 2.66 -3.61
C ASP A 637 -17.55 2.59 -4.56
N VAL A 638 -16.35 2.34 -4.01
CA VAL A 638 -15.10 2.35 -4.77
C VAL A 638 -14.65 0.94 -5.14
N THR A 639 -14.13 0.75 -6.35
CA THR A 639 -13.40 -0.46 -6.76
C THR A 639 -11.95 -0.16 -7.10
N ILE A 640 -11.01 -0.74 -6.34
CA ILE A 640 -9.56 -0.61 -6.53
C ILE A 640 -8.96 -1.99 -6.81
N ARG A 641 -8.19 -2.12 -7.89
CA ARG A 641 -7.50 -3.35 -8.28
C ARG A 641 -6.01 -3.10 -8.53
N GLY A 642 -5.17 -3.95 -7.97
CA GLY A 642 -3.74 -4.01 -8.29
C GLY A 642 -3.38 -5.15 -9.24
N ALA A 643 -2.10 -5.26 -9.57
CA ALA A 643 -1.53 -6.28 -10.44
C ALA A 643 -1.06 -7.55 -9.70
N GLY A 644 -1.39 -7.67 -8.41
CA GLY A 644 -0.95 -8.71 -7.49
C GLY A 644 -0.11 -8.14 -6.33
N MET A 645 -0.18 -8.74 -5.14
CA MET A 645 0.53 -8.27 -3.93
C MET A 645 2.04 -8.06 -4.12
N TRP A 646 2.68 -8.92 -4.94
CA TRP A 646 4.11 -8.84 -5.24
C TRP A 646 4.47 -7.75 -6.25
N HIS A 647 3.48 -7.21 -6.96
CA HIS A 647 3.68 -6.33 -8.11
C HIS A 647 3.20 -4.91 -7.86
N SER A 648 2.05 -4.71 -7.20
CA SER A 648 1.50 -3.38 -6.89
C SER A 648 1.68 -3.07 -5.41
N GLN A 649 2.68 -2.26 -5.08
CA GLN A 649 3.10 -2.04 -3.69
C GLN A 649 2.97 -0.56 -3.31
N LEU A 650 2.03 -0.26 -2.42
CA LEU A 650 1.95 1.05 -1.78
C LEU A 650 2.93 1.09 -0.61
N TYR A 651 3.68 2.17 -0.45
CA TYR A 651 4.59 2.33 0.70
C TYR A 651 4.68 3.77 1.20
N THR A 652 5.01 3.94 2.47
CA THR A 652 5.30 5.25 3.07
C THR A 652 6.73 5.28 3.64
N LEU A 653 7.38 6.46 3.60
CA LEU A 653 8.65 6.67 4.28
C LEU A 653 8.49 7.36 5.63
N THR A 654 7.36 8.04 5.84
CA THR A 654 7.10 8.86 7.03
C THR A 654 6.43 8.01 8.10
N PRO A 655 7.07 7.77 9.27
CA PRO A 655 6.41 7.10 10.39
C PRO A 655 5.13 7.85 10.80
N PRO A 656 4.01 7.17 11.10
CA PRO A 656 2.73 7.85 11.35
C PRO A 656 2.76 8.87 12.49
N HIS A 657 3.49 8.57 13.57
CA HIS A 657 3.68 9.49 14.69
C HIS A 657 4.56 10.71 14.36
N GLU A 658 5.27 10.70 13.23
CA GLU A 658 6.10 11.81 12.76
C GLU A 658 5.45 12.59 11.60
N ALA A 659 4.25 12.17 11.15
CA ALA A 659 3.57 12.74 9.99
C ALA A 659 2.98 14.16 10.21
N GLY A 660 3.19 14.78 11.37
CA GLY A 660 2.91 16.22 11.56
C GLY A 660 1.45 16.67 11.41
N GLY A 661 0.48 15.77 11.58
CA GLY A 661 -0.96 16.09 11.48
C GLY A 661 -1.54 16.04 10.06
N ILE A 662 -0.85 15.39 9.13
CA ILE A 662 -1.32 15.12 7.76
C ILE A 662 -2.69 14.40 7.73
N ASN A 663 -3.01 13.61 8.76
CA ASN A 663 -4.29 12.93 8.96
C ASN A 663 -4.59 12.80 10.45
N HIS A 664 -5.71 12.16 10.79
CA HIS A 664 -6.02 11.83 12.19
C HIS A 664 -4.89 10.97 12.79
N PRO A 665 -4.29 11.36 13.94
CA PRO A 665 -3.10 10.69 14.48
C PRO A 665 -3.25 9.17 14.67
N HIS A 666 -4.43 8.73 15.11
CA HIS A 666 -4.70 7.31 15.33
C HIS A 666 -4.78 6.49 14.02
N GLU A 667 -5.27 7.07 12.93
CA GLU A 667 -5.48 6.37 11.66
C GLU A 667 -4.20 6.32 10.83
N GLY A 668 -3.30 7.29 11.04
CA GLY A 668 -2.03 7.38 10.36
C GLY A 668 -2.13 7.97 8.95
N ASN A 669 -1.07 7.80 8.17
CA ASN A 669 -0.84 8.53 6.93
C ASN A 669 -0.74 7.63 5.68
N PHE A 670 -1.19 6.37 5.75
CA PHE A 670 -1.10 5.44 4.62
C PHE A 670 -2.30 4.49 4.58
N GLY A 671 -2.53 3.84 3.45
CA GLY A 671 -3.68 2.97 3.23
C GLY A 671 -4.99 3.73 3.03
N PHE A 672 -6.12 3.15 3.44
CA PHE A 672 -7.46 3.63 3.07
C PHE A 672 -8.39 3.77 4.28
N ASP A 673 -9.18 4.83 4.32
CA ASP A 673 -10.34 4.98 5.22
C ASP A 673 -11.61 4.60 4.45
N ILE A 674 -12.43 3.68 4.97
CA ILE A 674 -13.54 3.05 4.24
C ILE A 674 -14.85 3.23 5.01
N ASP A 675 -15.87 3.76 4.34
CA ASP A 675 -17.21 3.94 4.89
C ASP A 675 -18.20 2.84 4.42
N ASP A 676 -18.21 2.46 3.14
CA ASP A 676 -19.26 1.57 2.59
C ASP A 676 -18.93 0.94 1.22
N ASN A 677 -19.51 -0.22 0.89
CA ASN A 677 -19.52 -0.88 -0.43
C ASN A 677 -18.21 -0.76 -1.24
N THR A 678 -17.06 -0.93 -0.59
CA THR A 678 -15.74 -0.75 -1.19
C THR A 678 -15.12 -2.09 -1.53
N ARG A 679 -14.43 -2.17 -2.67
CA ARG A 679 -13.72 -3.37 -3.14
C ARG A 679 -12.25 -3.02 -3.35
N ILE A 680 -11.35 -3.67 -2.63
CA ILE A 680 -9.89 -3.50 -2.82
C ILE A 680 -9.27 -4.87 -3.03
N SER A 681 -8.47 -5.01 -4.08
CA SER A 681 -7.85 -6.30 -4.39
C SER A 681 -6.45 -6.23 -4.99
N ASP A 682 -5.70 -7.32 -4.79
CA ASP A 682 -4.46 -7.66 -5.50
C ASP A 682 -3.35 -6.61 -5.38
N LEU A 683 -3.09 -6.11 -4.17
CA LEU A 683 -2.03 -5.13 -3.89
C LEU A 683 -1.39 -5.34 -2.51
N ALA A 684 -0.27 -4.68 -2.27
CA ALA A 684 0.37 -4.60 -0.95
C ALA A 684 0.36 -3.17 -0.40
N ILE A 685 0.31 -3.05 0.93
CA ILE A 685 0.39 -1.80 1.69
C ILE A 685 1.48 -1.98 2.75
N PHE A 686 2.62 -1.34 2.54
CA PHE A 686 3.76 -1.37 3.45
C PHE A 686 3.84 -0.07 4.25
N GLY A 687 3.49 -0.17 5.52
CA GLY A 687 3.61 0.93 6.47
C GLY A 687 5.05 1.26 6.82
N SER A 688 5.23 2.28 7.65
CA SER A 688 6.52 2.76 8.15
C SER A 688 6.57 2.73 9.68
N GLY A 689 5.65 2.01 10.33
CA GLY A 689 5.49 1.97 11.77
C GLY A 689 6.73 1.42 12.48
N THR A 690 7.12 2.07 13.58
CA THR A 690 8.24 1.66 14.46
C THR A 690 7.83 1.52 15.93
N ILE A 691 6.56 1.79 16.23
CA ILE A 691 5.97 1.81 17.56
C ILE A 691 4.51 1.35 17.49
N ARG A 692 3.98 0.85 18.62
CA ARG A 692 2.53 0.69 18.81
C ARG A 692 1.89 2.05 19.13
N GLY A 693 2.39 2.70 20.18
CA GLY A 693 2.04 4.05 20.60
C GLY A 693 3.16 4.64 21.46
N GLY A 694 3.09 5.94 21.76
CA GLY A 694 4.16 6.65 22.48
C GLY A 694 3.71 7.90 23.25
N GLU A 695 4.68 8.60 23.85
CA GLU A 695 4.41 9.79 24.66
C GLU A 695 3.56 10.84 23.91
N GLY A 696 2.61 11.46 24.61
CA GLY A 696 1.78 12.52 24.04
C GLY A 696 0.64 12.05 23.12
N GLY A 697 0.37 10.74 23.05
CA GLY A 697 -0.67 10.17 22.19
C GLY A 697 -0.19 9.92 20.76
N ALA A 698 1.11 9.66 20.60
CA ALA A 698 1.69 9.17 19.35
C ALA A 698 1.16 7.76 19.07
N GLU A 699 0.88 7.47 17.79
CA GLU A 699 0.24 6.24 17.34
C GLU A 699 0.94 5.70 16.09
N GLY A 700 0.97 4.39 15.93
CA GLY A 700 1.68 3.72 14.83
C GLY A 700 0.92 3.60 13.50
N GLY A 701 -0.29 4.19 13.37
CA GLY A 701 -1.12 4.21 12.16
C GLY A 701 -1.78 2.88 11.78
N VAL A 702 -2.89 2.92 11.05
CA VAL A 702 -3.66 1.72 10.65
C VAL A 702 -3.59 1.54 9.14
N GLY A 703 -3.50 0.31 8.64
CA GLY A 703 -3.54 0.04 7.20
C GLY A 703 -4.91 0.40 6.59
N LEU A 704 -5.95 -0.31 7.01
CA LEU A 704 -7.33 -0.07 6.60
C LEU A 704 -8.19 0.25 7.83
N ASN A 705 -8.95 1.32 7.81
CA ASN A 705 -9.86 1.64 8.92
C ASN A 705 -11.14 2.31 8.43
N GLY A 706 -12.08 2.53 9.33
CA GLY A 706 -13.33 3.23 9.03
C GLY A 706 -14.52 2.39 9.45
N ARG A 707 -15.67 2.64 8.83
CA ARG A 707 -16.95 2.04 9.20
C ARG A 707 -17.26 0.76 8.43
N PHE A 708 -16.70 0.64 7.22
CA PHE A 708 -16.87 -0.47 6.27
C PHE A 708 -18.27 -0.72 5.72
N GLY A 709 -19.33 -0.35 6.44
CA GLY A 709 -20.70 -0.39 5.92
C GLY A 709 -21.10 -1.77 5.42
N GLN A 710 -21.90 -1.81 4.36
CA GLN A 710 -22.43 -3.03 3.78
C GLN A 710 -21.61 -3.50 2.58
N ASP A 711 -21.50 -4.82 2.42
CA ASP A 711 -20.96 -5.47 1.22
C ASP A 711 -19.52 -5.06 0.82
N THR A 712 -18.75 -4.50 1.75
CA THR A 712 -17.32 -4.22 1.53
C THR A 712 -16.52 -5.52 1.45
N LYS A 713 -15.66 -5.63 0.43
CA LYS A 713 -14.85 -6.83 0.18
C LYS A 713 -13.40 -6.48 -0.09
N ILE A 714 -12.51 -7.04 0.70
CA ILE A 714 -11.06 -6.83 0.58
C ILE A 714 -10.41 -8.18 0.34
N SER A 715 -9.79 -8.37 -0.82
CA SER A 715 -9.26 -9.67 -1.20
C SER A 715 -7.82 -9.60 -1.70
N ASN A 716 -6.99 -10.58 -1.35
CA ASN A 716 -5.61 -10.65 -1.79
C ASN A 716 -4.80 -9.37 -1.50
N VAL A 717 -4.92 -8.83 -0.28
CA VAL A 717 -4.13 -7.67 0.17
C VAL A 717 -3.05 -8.10 1.18
N TRP A 718 -1.82 -7.65 0.96
CA TRP A 718 -0.69 -7.83 1.88
C TRP A 718 -0.42 -6.55 2.67
N ILE A 719 -0.53 -6.57 3.99
CA ILE A 719 -0.25 -5.41 4.87
C ILE A 719 0.92 -5.72 5.81
N GLU A 720 1.92 -4.83 5.86
CA GLU A 720 3.02 -4.90 6.81
C GLU A 720 3.28 -3.58 7.53
N HIS A 721 3.96 -3.68 8.69
CA HIS A 721 4.53 -2.53 9.41
C HIS A 721 3.54 -1.40 9.73
N ALA A 722 2.27 -1.78 9.90
CA ALA A 722 1.22 -0.94 10.47
C ALA A 722 1.10 -1.17 11.98
N ASN A 723 0.49 -0.24 12.72
CA ASN A 723 0.05 -0.55 14.07
C ASN A 723 -1.00 -1.65 14.04
N VAL A 724 -2.13 -1.38 13.40
CA VAL A 724 -3.19 -2.35 13.14
C VAL A 724 -3.27 -2.59 11.63
N GLY A 725 -3.44 -3.85 11.23
CA GLY A 725 -3.68 -4.18 9.82
C GLY A 725 -5.01 -3.59 9.34
N VAL A 726 -6.10 -4.00 10.00
CA VAL A 726 -7.47 -3.53 9.72
C VAL A 726 -8.25 -3.27 11.00
N TRP A 727 -8.85 -2.08 11.12
CA TRP A 727 -9.77 -1.71 12.19
C TRP A 727 -11.19 -1.46 11.64
N VAL A 728 -12.09 -2.42 11.80
CA VAL A 728 -13.45 -2.40 11.23
C VAL A 728 -14.43 -1.85 12.26
N GLY A 729 -14.73 -0.57 12.13
CA GLY A 729 -15.70 0.11 12.97
C GLY A 729 -15.20 1.48 13.43
N ARG A 730 -16.16 2.33 13.76
CA ARG A 730 -15.89 3.66 14.29
C ARG A 730 -16.94 3.99 15.33
N ASP A 731 -16.53 4.64 16.42
CA ASP A 731 -17.45 5.03 17.47
C ASP A 731 -18.59 5.88 16.93
N HIS A 732 -19.83 5.61 17.38
CA HIS A 732 -20.99 6.39 17.00
C HIS A 732 -20.83 7.89 17.30
N SER A 733 -20.06 8.25 18.34
CA SER A 733 -19.78 9.64 18.68
C SER A 733 -18.84 10.38 17.74
N ASN A 734 -18.18 9.70 16.79
CA ASN A 734 -17.28 10.35 15.82
C ASN A 734 -18.06 11.28 14.87
N ILE A 735 -18.87 10.70 13.97
CA ILE A 735 -19.80 11.43 13.09
C ILE A 735 -21.11 10.62 13.07
N PRO A 736 -22.08 10.93 13.95
CA PRO A 736 -23.31 10.14 14.12
C PRO A 736 -24.13 9.98 12.83
N GLU A 737 -24.08 10.97 11.92
CA GLU A 737 -24.81 10.95 10.65
C GLU A 737 -24.30 9.89 9.68
N LEU A 738 -23.06 9.46 9.85
CA LEU A 738 -22.41 8.44 9.03
C LEU A 738 -22.41 7.06 9.72
N TRP A 739 -23.20 6.86 10.78
CA TRP A 739 -23.28 5.55 11.43
C TRP A 739 -23.65 4.44 10.44
N GLY A 740 -22.73 3.50 10.22
CA GLY A 740 -22.86 2.39 9.28
C GLY A 740 -21.89 1.28 9.66
N PRO A 741 -22.19 0.46 10.68
CA PRO A 741 -21.30 -0.62 11.11
C PRO A 741 -21.08 -1.61 9.97
N GLY A 742 -19.95 -2.35 10.03
CA GLY A 742 -19.67 -3.40 9.08
C GLY A 742 -20.77 -4.47 9.07
N ASP A 743 -21.32 -4.78 7.91
CA ASP A 743 -22.38 -5.78 7.74
C ASP A 743 -22.12 -6.56 6.44
N GLY A 744 -21.86 -7.86 6.55
CA GLY A 744 -21.45 -8.66 5.40
C GLY A 744 -20.06 -8.33 4.86
N VAL A 745 -19.17 -7.77 5.70
CA VAL A 745 -17.80 -7.43 5.29
C VAL A 745 -16.99 -8.71 5.09
N GLU A 746 -16.25 -8.80 3.99
CA GLU A 746 -15.42 -9.97 3.67
C GLU A 746 -13.95 -9.59 3.52
N PHE A 747 -13.08 -10.29 4.24
CA PHE A 747 -11.63 -10.30 4.04
C PHE A 747 -11.20 -11.69 3.59
N SER A 748 -10.59 -11.80 2.41
CA SER A 748 -10.17 -13.09 1.86
C SER A 748 -8.76 -13.07 1.28
N GLY A 749 -7.96 -14.11 1.53
CA GLY A 749 -6.60 -14.16 0.98
C GLY A 749 -5.67 -13.09 1.53
N MET A 750 -5.92 -12.55 2.73
CA MET A 750 -5.09 -11.50 3.32
C MET A 750 -3.74 -12.05 3.75
N ARG A 751 -2.68 -11.24 3.64
CA ARG A 751 -1.39 -11.48 4.31
C ARG A 751 -1.12 -10.31 5.26
N ILE A 752 -1.29 -10.51 6.56
CA ILE A 752 -1.01 -9.45 7.55
C ILE A 752 0.20 -9.84 8.38
N ARG A 753 1.27 -9.05 8.26
CA ARG A 753 2.57 -9.36 8.86
C ARG A 753 3.08 -8.20 9.71
N ASN A 754 3.84 -8.54 10.75
CA ASN A 754 4.72 -7.60 11.44
C ASN A 754 4.00 -6.34 11.97
N THR A 755 2.75 -6.47 12.43
CA THR A 755 1.98 -5.35 13.00
C THR A 755 2.37 -5.08 14.47
N TYR A 756 2.10 -3.87 14.97
CA TYR A 756 2.39 -3.50 16.36
C TYR A 756 1.22 -3.75 17.34
N ALA A 757 0.04 -3.97 16.80
CA ALA A 757 -1.20 -4.33 17.47
C ALA A 757 -1.93 -5.39 16.60
N ASP A 758 -3.26 -5.34 16.58
CA ASP A 758 -4.12 -6.35 15.96
C ASP A 758 -3.86 -6.56 14.46
N GLY A 759 -4.17 -7.76 13.98
CA GLY A 759 -4.24 -8.02 12.55
C GLY A 759 -5.53 -7.46 11.95
N ILE A 760 -6.68 -8.04 12.29
CA ILE A 760 -8.02 -7.53 11.96
C ILE A 760 -8.90 -7.52 13.21
N ASN A 761 -9.48 -6.36 13.55
CA ASN A 761 -10.45 -6.23 14.63
C ASN A 761 -11.84 -5.83 14.09
N LEU A 762 -12.84 -6.69 14.30
CA LEU A 762 -14.25 -6.46 13.98
C LEU A 762 -14.96 -5.86 15.19
N THR A 763 -15.39 -4.60 15.09
CA THR A 763 -15.87 -3.84 16.25
C THR A 763 -17.07 -2.95 15.95
N ASN A 764 -17.52 -2.16 16.93
CA ASN A 764 -18.65 -1.22 16.84
C ASN A 764 -19.93 -1.80 16.20
N GLY A 765 -20.31 -3.03 16.57
CA GLY A 765 -21.54 -3.66 16.08
C GLY A 765 -21.40 -4.39 14.74
N THR A 766 -20.18 -4.63 14.27
CA THR A 766 -19.92 -5.39 13.04
C THR A 766 -20.60 -6.76 13.08
N SER A 767 -21.34 -7.10 12.03
CA SER A 767 -22.16 -8.31 11.92
C SER A 767 -21.98 -9.05 10.60
N ASP A 768 -22.32 -10.34 10.59
CA ASP A 768 -22.38 -11.18 9.39
C ASP A 768 -21.09 -11.15 8.54
N SER A 769 -19.96 -10.81 9.17
CA SER A 769 -18.70 -10.52 8.49
C SER A 769 -17.71 -11.67 8.62
N THR A 770 -16.83 -11.83 7.63
CA THR A 770 -15.95 -13.01 7.52
C THR A 770 -14.51 -12.62 7.24
N VAL A 771 -13.57 -13.23 7.98
CA VAL A 771 -12.15 -13.31 7.59
C VAL A 771 -11.83 -14.75 7.24
N VAL A 772 -11.44 -14.99 5.99
CA VAL A 772 -11.26 -16.33 5.45
C VAL A 772 -9.96 -16.49 4.66
N ASN A 773 -9.39 -17.70 4.70
CA ASN A 773 -8.27 -18.07 3.84
C ASN A 773 -7.08 -17.09 3.91
N SER A 774 -6.78 -16.59 5.11
CA SER A 774 -5.81 -15.51 5.31
C SER A 774 -4.66 -15.95 6.20
N SER A 775 -3.49 -15.34 6.01
CA SER A 775 -2.27 -15.62 6.79
C SER A 775 -1.88 -14.44 7.66
N PHE A 776 -1.62 -14.71 8.93
CA PHE A 776 -1.20 -13.73 9.92
C PHE A 776 0.13 -14.18 10.52
N ARG A 777 1.15 -13.33 10.55
CA ARG A 777 2.40 -13.66 11.26
C ARG A 777 3.02 -12.46 11.95
N THR A 778 3.50 -12.63 13.18
CA THR A 778 4.14 -11.55 13.95
C THR A 778 3.19 -10.35 14.21
N THR A 779 1.93 -10.60 14.58
CA THR A 779 1.01 -9.54 15.02
C THR A 779 1.32 -9.08 16.45
N GLY A 780 1.08 -7.81 16.75
CA GLY A 780 1.45 -7.19 18.02
C GLY A 780 0.35 -7.01 19.04
N ASP A 781 -0.80 -7.61 18.75
CA ASP A 781 -1.87 -7.94 19.66
C ASP A 781 -2.68 -9.06 18.97
N ASP A 782 -3.96 -9.21 19.30
CA ASP A 782 -4.86 -10.20 18.70
C ASP A 782 -4.75 -10.24 17.18
N ALA A 783 -4.34 -11.39 16.61
CA ALA A 783 -4.23 -11.48 15.15
C ALA A 783 -5.61 -11.31 14.48
N LEU A 784 -6.64 -11.88 15.11
CA LEU A 784 -8.05 -11.70 14.76
C LEU A 784 -8.88 -11.42 16.02
N ALA A 785 -9.69 -10.36 16.00
CA ALA A 785 -10.53 -10.01 17.13
C ALA A 785 -11.96 -9.68 16.71
N VAL A 786 -12.93 -10.10 17.53
CA VAL A 786 -14.25 -9.46 17.60
C VAL A 786 -14.31 -8.70 18.92
N TRP A 787 -14.44 -7.38 18.87
CA TRP A 787 -14.72 -6.58 20.05
C TRP A 787 -16.12 -5.98 19.96
N ALA A 788 -17.12 -6.63 20.57
CA ALA A 788 -18.48 -6.14 20.64
C ALA A 788 -18.59 -4.98 21.66
N ASN A 789 -17.92 -3.85 21.36
CA ASN A 789 -17.80 -2.71 22.25
C ASN A 789 -19.14 -1.96 22.41
N ARG A 790 -19.23 -1.12 23.44
CA ARG A 790 -20.45 -0.35 23.77
C ARG A 790 -20.60 0.99 23.02
N TYR A 791 -19.62 1.39 22.22
CA TYR A 791 -19.55 2.67 21.50
C TYR A 791 -20.36 2.62 20.18
N VAL A 792 -21.56 2.08 20.29
CA VAL A 792 -22.53 1.92 19.20
C VAL A 792 -23.69 2.90 19.38
N ARG A 793 -24.59 2.99 18.40
CA ARG A 793 -25.75 3.90 18.46
C ARG A 793 -26.76 3.45 19.51
N ASP A 794 -27.13 2.17 19.54
CA ASP A 794 -27.97 1.58 20.59
C ASP A 794 -27.36 0.24 21.08
N PRO A 795 -26.76 0.21 22.29
CA PRO A 795 -26.21 -1.00 22.90
C PRO A 795 -27.17 -2.19 23.04
N ALA A 796 -28.49 -1.96 22.94
CA ALA A 796 -29.48 -3.03 23.03
C ALA A 796 -29.74 -3.74 21.68
N THR A 797 -29.34 -3.14 20.55
CA THR A 797 -29.63 -3.68 19.21
C THR A 797 -28.41 -3.78 18.32
N ASP A 798 -27.45 -2.86 18.45
CA ASP A 798 -26.25 -2.81 17.61
C ASP A 798 -25.11 -3.65 18.24
N ILE A 799 -25.40 -4.92 18.56
CA ILE A 799 -24.46 -5.87 19.16
C ILE A 799 -23.75 -6.63 18.04
N GLY A 800 -22.42 -6.70 18.03
CA GLY A 800 -21.71 -7.46 16.99
C GLY A 800 -22.06 -8.95 17.03
N HIS A 801 -22.39 -9.54 15.89
CA HIS A 801 -22.87 -10.92 15.83
C HIS A 801 -22.61 -11.66 14.50
N ASP A 802 -22.70 -12.99 14.53
CA ASP A 802 -22.61 -13.87 13.35
C ASP A 802 -21.32 -13.67 12.52
N ASN A 803 -20.24 -13.20 13.15
CA ASN A 803 -18.96 -13.04 12.50
C ASN A 803 -18.19 -14.37 12.45
N THR A 804 -17.43 -14.59 11.38
CA THR A 804 -16.74 -15.85 11.13
C THR A 804 -15.26 -15.66 10.83
N PHE A 805 -14.40 -16.32 11.61
CA PHE A 805 -12.98 -16.49 11.31
C PHE A 805 -12.74 -17.93 10.88
N ARG A 806 -12.51 -18.15 9.58
CA ARG A 806 -12.48 -19.49 9.01
C ARG A 806 -11.26 -19.75 8.13
N ASN A 807 -10.64 -20.92 8.26
CA ASN A 807 -9.57 -21.35 7.37
C ASN A 807 -8.38 -20.36 7.35
N ASN A 808 -7.98 -19.81 8.49
CA ASN A 808 -6.83 -18.90 8.58
C ASN A 808 -5.60 -19.61 9.17
N THR A 809 -4.41 -19.19 8.76
CA THR A 809 -3.13 -19.62 9.37
C THR A 809 -2.56 -18.44 10.15
N ILE A 810 -2.42 -18.60 11.47
CA ILE A 810 -1.99 -17.56 12.40
C ILE A 810 -0.73 -18.06 13.10
N GLN A 811 0.37 -17.32 12.98
CA GLN A 811 1.66 -17.70 13.54
C GLN A 811 2.26 -16.55 14.34
N LEU A 812 2.88 -16.87 15.47
CA LEU A 812 3.80 -15.94 16.15
C LEU A 812 3.21 -14.58 16.55
N PRO A 813 1.95 -14.44 17.04
CA PRO A 813 1.57 -13.20 17.73
C PRO A 813 2.58 -12.93 18.85
N TRP A 814 3.30 -11.80 18.76
CA TRP A 814 4.32 -11.44 19.74
C TRP A 814 3.71 -10.86 21.02
N ARG A 815 2.40 -10.61 20.99
CA ARG A 815 1.56 -10.25 22.13
C ARG A 815 0.12 -10.72 21.88
N ALA A 816 -0.59 -11.05 22.96
CA ALA A 816 -2.01 -11.37 22.97
C ALA A 816 -2.34 -12.63 22.13
N ASN A 817 -3.54 -12.70 21.57
CA ASN A 817 -4.10 -13.97 21.11
C ASN A 817 -3.84 -14.25 19.63
N GLY A 818 -4.00 -15.52 19.24
CA GLY A 818 -4.29 -15.82 17.85
C GLY A 818 -5.67 -15.28 17.44
N VAL A 819 -6.71 -15.70 18.15
CA VAL A 819 -8.08 -15.24 17.96
C VAL A 819 -8.71 -14.84 19.29
N ALA A 820 -9.32 -13.66 19.36
CA ALA A 820 -10.08 -13.22 20.52
C ALA A 820 -11.52 -12.85 20.17
N ILE A 821 -12.46 -13.19 21.07
CA ILE A 821 -13.83 -12.67 21.02
C ILE A 821 -14.16 -12.07 22.36
N TYR A 822 -14.57 -10.81 22.32
CA TYR A 822 -15.00 -10.01 23.46
C TYR A 822 -16.48 -9.66 23.29
N GLY A 823 -17.37 -10.53 23.78
CA GLY A 823 -18.82 -10.35 23.74
C GLY A 823 -19.48 -10.73 22.41
N GLY A 824 -20.74 -10.31 22.24
CA GLY A 824 -21.53 -10.58 21.04
C GLY A 824 -22.18 -11.98 21.01
N TYR A 825 -22.71 -12.39 19.86
CA TYR A 825 -23.35 -13.70 19.71
C TYR A 825 -23.20 -14.28 18.29
N GLY A 826 -23.39 -15.58 18.12
CA GLY A 826 -23.35 -16.22 16.79
C GLY A 826 -21.95 -16.32 16.16
N ASN A 827 -20.92 -15.82 16.83
CA ASN A 827 -19.57 -15.78 16.27
C ASN A 827 -18.95 -17.19 16.18
N THR A 828 -18.15 -17.41 15.14
CA THR A 828 -17.61 -18.72 14.79
C THR A 828 -16.10 -18.65 14.48
N ILE A 829 -15.33 -19.56 15.07
CA ILE A 829 -13.89 -19.75 14.87
C ILE A 829 -13.68 -21.16 14.33
N GLU A 830 -13.47 -21.28 13.02
CA GLU A 830 -13.52 -22.56 12.31
C GLU A 830 -12.28 -22.90 11.49
N ASN A 831 -11.77 -24.12 11.63
CA ASN A 831 -10.72 -24.68 10.76
C ASN A 831 -9.46 -23.80 10.66
N ASN A 832 -9.10 -23.05 11.70
CA ASN A 832 -7.87 -22.26 11.72
C ASN A 832 -6.69 -23.10 12.22
N VAL A 833 -5.48 -22.75 11.77
CA VAL A 833 -4.22 -23.25 12.36
C VAL A 833 -3.59 -22.06 13.11
N ILE A 834 -3.33 -22.23 14.39
CA ILE A 834 -2.78 -21.19 15.27
C ILE A 834 -1.53 -21.73 15.94
N SER A 835 -0.40 -21.09 15.70
CA SER A 835 0.89 -21.57 16.17
C SER A 835 1.66 -20.48 16.91
N ASP A 836 2.36 -20.89 17.96
CA ASP A 836 3.46 -20.13 18.56
C ASP A 836 3.11 -18.75 19.14
N THR A 837 1.95 -18.60 19.79
CA THR A 837 1.63 -17.37 20.53
C THR A 837 2.62 -17.10 21.65
N ALA A 838 3.10 -15.87 21.80
CA ALA A 838 4.22 -15.59 22.71
C ALA A 838 3.83 -15.63 24.21
N ASN A 839 2.69 -15.04 24.59
CA ASN A 839 2.36 -14.80 25.99
C ASN A 839 0.88 -15.02 26.36
N TYR A 840 0.02 -15.28 25.38
CA TYR A 840 -1.42 -15.40 25.54
C TYR A 840 -1.96 -16.63 24.78
N PRO A 841 -3.25 -16.97 24.95
CA PRO A 841 -3.90 -18.10 24.28
C PRO A 841 -3.81 -18.09 22.76
N GLY A 842 -3.98 -19.28 22.17
CA GLY A 842 -4.34 -19.37 20.76
C GLY A 842 -5.74 -18.81 20.51
N ILE A 843 -6.71 -19.18 21.38
CA ILE A 843 -8.09 -18.68 21.31
C ILE A 843 -8.55 -18.18 22.69
N MET A 844 -9.13 -16.99 22.75
CA MET A 844 -9.69 -16.43 23.98
C MET A 844 -11.14 -15.94 23.79
N LEU A 845 -12.02 -16.33 24.71
CA LEU A 845 -13.32 -15.67 24.91
C LEU A 845 -13.28 -14.93 26.25
N ALA A 846 -13.51 -13.62 26.25
CA ALA A 846 -13.34 -12.82 27.47
C ALA A 846 -14.29 -11.63 27.62
N THR A 847 -14.48 -11.20 28.87
CA THR A 847 -15.36 -10.06 29.24
C THR A 847 -14.62 -8.94 29.99
N ASP A 848 -13.30 -8.89 29.88
CA ASP A 848 -12.41 -7.90 30.53
C ASP A 848 -12.23 -6.59 29.76
N HIS A 849 -12.73 -6.50 28.52
CA HIS A 849 -12.68 -5.29 27.67
C HIS A 849 -14.02 -4.51 27.61
N ASP A 850 -14.80 -4.53 28.68
CA ASP A 850 -16.14 -3.91 28.79
C ASP A 850 -17.06 -4.17 27.58
N PRO A 851 -17.19 -5.42 27.10
CA PRO A 851 -17.99 -5.70 25.92
C PRO A 851 -19.49 -5.71 26.23
N LEU A 852 -20.29 -5.58 25.18
CA LEU A 852 -21.69 -5.98 25.18
C LEU A 852 -21.77 -7.51 25.43
N PRO A 853 -22.76 -7.99 26.20
CA PRO A 853 -22.74 -9.34 26.74
C PRO A 853 -22.67 -10.43 25.68
N PHE A 854 -22.02 -11.55 26.03
CA PHE A 854 -22.19 -12.79 25.28
C PHE A 854 -23.64 -13.26 25.33
N SER A 855 -24.15 -13.71 24.19
CA SER A 855 -25.41 -14.45 24.12
C SER A 855 -25.39 -15.45 22.96
N GLY A 856 -26.47 -16.20 22.75
CA GLY A 856 -26.54 -17.18 21.67
C GLY A 856 -25.45 -18.26 21.79
N GLN A 857 -24.98 -18.76 20.65
CA GLN A 857 -23.86 -19.71 20.57
C GLN A 857 -22.58 -18.98 20.16
N THR A 858 -21.45 -19.36 20.74
CA THR A 858 -20.12 -19.12 20.15
C THR A 858 -19.51 -20.47 19.81
N LEU A 859 -19.12 -20.67 18.55
CA LEU A 859 -18.61 -21.96 18.05
C LEU A 859 -17.10 -21.90 17.82
N ILE A 860 -16.36 -22.81 18.44
CA ILE A 860 -14.95 -23.09 18.18
C ILE A 860 -14.88 -24.50 17.60
N ALA A 861 -14.65 -24.63 16.29
CA ALA A 861 -14.74 -25.93 15.63
C ALA A 861 -13.58 -26.20 14.67
N GLY A 862 -13.05 -27.42 14.69
CA GLY A 862 -12.10 -27.84 13.66
C GLY A 862 -10.73 -27.15 13.70
N ASN A 863 -10.35 -26.46 14.78
CA ASN A 863 -9.09 -25.71 14.82
C ASN A 863 -7.90 -26.61 15.19
N GLU A 864 -6.69 -26.18 14.84
CA GLU A 864 -5.42 -26.76 15.30
C GLU A 864 -4.57 -25.71 16.00
N LEU A 865 -4.12 -26.02 17.21
CA LEU A 865 -3.35 -25.11 18.04
C LEU A 865 -2.01 -25.75 18.37
N HIS A 866 -0.90 -25.18 17.93
CA HIS A 866 0.45 -25.66 18.21
C HIS A 866 1.19 -24.67 19.10
N ARG A 867 1.68 -25.15 20.24
CA ARG A 867 2.58 -24.36 21.08
C ARG A 867 2.02 -23.00 21.49
N THR A 868 0.70 -22.95 21.71
CA THR A 868 -0.01 -21.75 22.13
C THR A 868 -0.21 -21.70 23.65
N GLY A 869 -0.60 -20.53 24.16
CA GLY A 869 -0.58 -20.20 25.58
C GLY A 869 0.77 -19.62 25.99
N GLY A 870 0.84 -19.02 27.18
CA GLY A 870 2.04 -18.35 27.66
C GLY A 870 1.82 -17.70 29.02
N ALA A 871 2.79 -16.92 29.47
CA ALA A 871 2.70 -16.15 30.71
C ALA A 871 2.75 -14.65 30.43
N PHE A 872 1.98 -13.88 31.20
CA PHE A 872 1.92 -12.42 31.08
C PHE A 872 1.70 -11.76 32.44
N TRP A 873 1.80 -10.43 32.50
CA TRP A 873 1.71 -9.62 33.71
C TRP A 873 2.84 -9.89 34.71
N ASN A 874 4.09 -9.65 34.28
CA ASN A 874 5.34 -10.03 34.94
C ASN A 874 5.47 -11.55 35.12
N GLU A 875 4.90 -12.29 34.17
CA GLU A 875 4.81 -13.76 34.20
C GLU A 875 3.99 -14.31 35.38
N ASP A 876 3.26 -13.46 36.12
CA ASP A 876 2.41 -13.86 37.26
C ASP A 876 1.14 -14.59 36.83
N GLN A 877 0.73 -14.47 35.56
CA GLN A 877 -0.48 -15.08 35.02
C GLN A 877 -0.20 -16.00 33.84
N GLU A 878 -0.56 -17.26 34.02
CA GLU A 878 -0.46 -18.31 33.00
C GLU A 878 -1.76 -18.41 32.20
N PHE A 879 -1.62 -18.70 30.91
CA PHE A 879 -2.71 -18.84 29.95
C PHE A 879 -2.58 -20.15 29.17
N GLY A 880 -3.70 -20.87 29.05
CA GLY A 880 -3.79 -22.08 28.25
C GLY A 880 -3.99 -21.80 26.75
N ALA A 881 -3.95 -22.84 25.92
CA ALA A 881 -4.14 -22.74 24.47
C ALA A 881 -5.53 -22.21 24.09
N ILE A 882 -6.59 -22.62 24.81
CA ILE A 882 -7.91 -21.99 24.76
C ILE A 882 -8.25 -21.48 26.15
N THR A 883 -8.55 -20.19 26.29
CA THR A 883 -8.92 -19.59 27.58
C THR A 883 -10.31 -18.96 27.55
N LEU A 884 -11.13 -19.32 28.54
CA LEU A 884 -12.45 -18.74 28.78
C LEU A 884 -12.39 -17.88 30.04
N PHE A 885 -12.42 -16.55 29.86
CA PHE A 885 -12.25 -15.57 30.94
C PHE A 885 -13.49 -14.71 31.14
N ALA A 886 -14.45 -15.24 31.91
CA ALA A 886 -15.61 -14.49 32.39
C ALA A 886 -15.20 -13.51 33.51
N ALA A 887 -14.44 -12.47 33.17
CA ALA A 887 -13.86 -11.51 34.11
C ALA A 887 -14.91 -10.80 34.95
N GLY A 888 -16.03 -10.40 34.33
CA GLY A 888 -17.15 -9.75 35.01
C GLY A 888 -18.51 -10.32 34.60
N GLN A 889 -18.78 -10.36 33.30
CA GLN A 889 -20.03 -10.86 32.72
C GLN A 889 -19.92 -12.34 32.36
N ASP A 890 -21.07 -13.01 32.26
CA ASP A 890 -21.16 -14.43 31.90
C ASP A 890 -20.77 -14.68 30.44
N ILE A 891 -20.27 -15.89 30.15
CA ILE A 891 -19.98 -16.40 28.80
C ILE A 891 -20.80 -17.68 28.58
N PRO A 892 -22.08 -17.59 28.18
CA PRO A 892 -22.92 -18.76 27.89
C PRO A 892 -22.74 -19.29 26.46
N GLY A 893 -23.22 -20.51 26.20
CA GLY A 893 -23.42 -21.01 24.84
C GLY A 893 -22.15 -21.39 24.08
N VAL A 894 -21.07 -21.68 24.79
CA VAL A 894 -19.79 -22.07 24.18
C VAL A 894 -19.83 -23.53 23.72
N THR A 895 -19.52 -23.77 22.45
CA THR A 895 -19.28 -25.11 21.90
C THR A 895 -17.87 -25.19 21.36
N ILE A 896 -17.08 -26.14 21.86
CA ILE A 896 -15.75 -26.47 21.37
C ILE A 896 -15.83 -27.87 20.77
N ARG A 897 -15.51 -28.04 19.49
CA ARG A 897 -15.52 -29.37 18.88
C ARG A 897 -14.44 -29.58 17.83
N ASP A 898 -14.12 -30.85 17.57
CA ASP A 898 -13.24 -31.26 16.46
C ASP A 898 -11.88 -30.54 16.46
N THR A 899 -11.44 -30.06 17.63
CA THR A 899 -10.28 -29.17 17.78
C THR A 899 -9.12 -29.97 18.34
N ALA A 900 -7.92 -29.74 17.80
CA ALA A 900 -6.70 -30.38 18.28
C ALA A 900 -5.74 -29.34 18.88
N ILE A 901 -5.21 -29.65 20.07
CA ILE A 901 -4.26 -28.83 20.80
C ILE A 901 -2.99 -29.65 20.98
N HIS A 902 -1.85 -29.09 20.61
CA HIS A 902 -0.55 -29.75 20.62
C HIS A 902 0.48 -28.89 21.33
N ASP A 903 1.15 -29.46 22.32
CA ASP A 903 2.32 -28.85 22.97
C ASP A 903 2.04 -27.46 23.58
N SER A 904 0.87 -27.27 24.20
CA SER A 904 0.49 -25.99 24.83
C SER A 904 1.50 -25.59 25.90
N THR A 905 1.83 -24.29 26.00
CA THR A 905 2.84 -23.79 26.95
C THR A 905 2.43 -24.13 28.39
N TYR A 906 1.18 -23.82 28.73
CA TYR A 906 0.55 -24.20 29.99
C TYR A 906 -0.62 -25.14 29.68
N ASP A 907 -1.84 -24.76 30.08
CA ASP A 907 -3.01 -25.63 29.96
C ASP A 907 -3.49 -25.83 28.52
N GLY A 908 -4.19 -26.92 28.25
CA GLY A 908 -4.92 -27.09 27.00
C GLY A 908 -6.15 -26.17 26.94
N ILE A 909 -7.15 -26.43 27.78
CA ILE A 909 -8.35 -25.58 27.93
C ILE A 909 -8.41 -25.03 29.35
N GLN A 910 -8.44 -23.70 29.49
CA GLN A 910 -8.42 -23.00 30.77
C GLN A 910 -9.74 -22.25 31.02
N PHE A 911 -10.42 -22.59 32.13
CA PHE A 911 -11.51 -21.79 32.70
C PHE A 911 -10.92 -20.86 33.76
N LYS A 912 -10.71 -19.59 33.37
CA LYS A 912 -9.96 -18.63 34.18
C LYS A 912 -10.80 -18.10 35.35
N THR A 913 -10.13 -17.73 36.45
CA THR A 913 -10.79 -17.14 37.62
C THR A 913 -11.41 -15.79 37.27
N GLY A 914 -12.72 -15.58 37.55
CA GLY A 914 -13.41 -14.34 37.20
C GLY A 914 -14.73 -14.11 37.93
N GLY A 915 -15.33 -12.94 37.65
CA GLY A 915 -16.57 -12.38 38.21
C GLY A 915 -17.88 -12.91 37.58
N GLY A 916 -17.82 -13.47 36.38
CA GLY A 916 -18.94 -14.10 35.68
C GLY A 916 -18.95 -15.63 35.78
N ASN A 917 -19.93 -16.22 35.11
CA ASN A 917 -20.15 -17.66 34.99
C ASN A 917 -19.93 -18.12 33.54
N VAL A 918 -19.43 -19.34 33.34
CA VAL A 918 -19.28 -19.97 32.01
C VAL A 918 -20.13 -21.25 31.97
N PRO A 919 -21.47 -21.12 31.83
CA PRO A 919 -22.39 -22.27 31.92
C PRO A 919 -22.44 -23.09 30.64
N ASP A 920 -22.75 -24.37 30.81
CA ASP A 920 -23.19 -25.27 29.73
C ASP A 920 -22.23 -25.37 28.54
N VAL A 921 -20.91 -25.30 28.80
CA VAL A 921 -19.89 -25.50 27.77
C VAL A 921 -19.95 -26.94 27.27
N THR A 922 -19.93 -27.11 25.96
CA THR A 922 -19.88 -28.43 25.33
C THR A 922 -18.53 -28.63 24.68
N ILE A 923 -17.83 -29.71 25.01
CA ILE A 923 -16.51 -30.05 24.48
C ILE A 923 -16.58 -31.44 23.83
N GLU A 924 -16.52 -31.50 22.50
CA GLU A 924 -16.81 -32.71 21.72
C GLU A 924 -15.68 -33.06 20.74
N ASN A 925 -15.21 -34.31 20.73
CA ASN A 925 -14.18 -34.74 19.77
C ASN A 925 -12.92 -33.84 19.78
N VAL A 926 -12.46 -33.47 20.98
CA VAL A 926 -11.26 -32.63 21.17
C VAL A 926 -10.08 -33.50 21.55
N THR A 927 -8.92 -33.23 20.94
CA THR A 927 -7.65 -33.86 21.33
C THR A 927 -6.74 -32.81 21.95
N ILE A 928 -6.17 -33.11 23.12
CA ILE A 928 -5.16 -32.30 23.79
C ILE A 928 -3.95 -33.20 24.01
N ASP A 929 -2.89 -32.98 23.24
CA ASP A 929 -1.62 -33.67 23.42
C ASP A 929 -0.59 -32.70 23.98
N ARG A 930 0.00 -33.05 25.12
CA ARG A 930 1.12 -32.34 25.76
C ARG A 930 0.78 -30.91 26.17
N SER A 931 0.34 -30.77 27.41
CA SER A 931 0.32 -29.48 28.11
C SER A 931 1.59 -29.37 28.95
N THR A 932 2.58 -28.63 28.44
CA THR A 932 3.99 -28.75 28.85
C THR A 932 4.24 -28.32 30.29
N ASN A 933 3.56 -27.26 30.74
CA ASN A 933 3.66 -26.77 32.11
C ASN A 933 2.29 -26.65 32.80
N GLY A 934 1.27 -27.36 32.32
CA GLY A 934 -0.10 -27.23 32.83
C GLY A 934 -0.94 -28.50 32.70
N ALA A 935 -2.25 -28.34 32.91
CA ALA A 935 -3.23 -29.41 32.81
C ALA A 935 -3.85 -29.49 31.42
N GLY A 936 -4.37 -30.66 31.03
CA GLY A 936 -5.14 -30.76 29.79
C GLY A 936 -6.37 -29.85 29.82
N ILE A 937 -7.14 -29.91 30.90
CA ILE A 937 -8.22 -28.96 31.21
C ILE A 937 -8.05 -28.44 32.64
N LEU A 938 -7.95 -27.11 32.80
CA LEU A 938 -7.85 -26.44 34.09
C LEU A 938 -9.11 -25.63 34.42
N ALA A 939 -9.71 -25.90 35.57
CA ALA A 939 -10.66 -24.99 36.22
C ALA A 939 -10.01 -24.30 37.41
N MET A 940 -9.78 -22.99 37.30
CA MET A 940 -9.10 -22.22 38.35
C MET A 940 -9.97 -22.05 39.62
N SER A 941 -9.33 -21.68 40.73
CA SER A 941 -9.95 -21.60 42.07
C SER A 941 -11.16 -20.65 42.18
N GLY A 942 -11.37 -19.72 41.25
CA GLY A 942 -12.56 -18.86 41.23
C GLY A 942 -13.50 -19.12 40.05
N ALA A 943 -13.21 -20.11 39.21
CA ALA A 943 -14.04 -20.44 38.05
C ALA A 943 -15.43 -20.92 38.48
N ARG A 944 -16.44 -20.54 37.70
CA ARG A 944 -17.86 -20.87 37.90
C ARG A 944 -18.48 -21.32 36.59
N GLY A 945 -19.32 -22.35 36.65
CA GLY A 945 -20.03 -22.87 35.49
C GLY A 945 -19.93 -24.39 35.39
N ASN A 946 -20.10 -24.89 34.17
CA ASN A 946 -19.98 -26.31 33.89
C ASN A 946 -19.57 -26.56 32.44
N ALA A 947 -18.87 -27.67 32.24
CA ALA A 947 -18.57 -28.22 30.92
C ALA A 947 -18.96 -29.70 30.85
N THR A 948 -19.45 -30.15 29.69
CA THR A 948 -19.68 -31.56 29.37
C THR A 948 -18.67 -32.03 28.34
N LEU A 949 -18.01 -33.15 28.62
CA LEU A 949 -17.02 -33.76 27.73
C LEU A 949 -17.61 -34.96 26.99
N THR A 950 -17.47 -34.98 25.67
CA THR A 950 -17.83 -36.10 24.78
C THR A 950 -16.65 -36.41 23.86
N ASP A 951 -16.15 -37.65 23.85
CA ASP A 951 -15.06 -38.08 22.96
C ASP A 951 -13.80 -37.20 23.03
N VAL A 952 -13.44 -36.74 24.23
CA VAL A 952 -12.23 -35.95 24.47
C VAL A 952 -11.04 -36.86 24.78
N THR A 953 -9.90 -36.66 24.11
CA THR A 953 -8.65 -37.39 24.38
C THR A 953 -7.62 -36.42 24.93
N ILE A 954 -6.99 -36.76 26.06
CA ILE A 954 -5.93 -35.97 26.68
C ILE A 954 -4.72 -36.87 26.91
N THR A 955 -3.53 -36.42 26.50
CA THR A 955 -2.26 -37.13 26.67
C THR A 955 -1.15 -36.17 27.12
N ASP A 956 -0.16 -36.71 27.83
CA ASP A 956 1.11 -36.04 28.15
C ASP A 956 1.01 -34.66 28.85
N SER A 957 -0.05 -34.38 29.62
CA SER A 957 -0.20 -33.13 30.39
C SER A 957 0.57 -33.17 31.71
N ALA A 958 1.36 -32.14 32.02
CA ALA A 958 2.26 -32.11 33.17
C ALA A 958 1.53 -32.21 34.52
N ASP A 959 0.42 -31.48 34.67
CA ASP A 959 -0.35 -31.41 35.92
C ASP A 959 -1.54 -32.37 35.96
N GLY A 960 -1.73 -33.15 34.90
CA GLY A 960 -2.78 -34.14 34.73
C GLY A 960 -3.88 -33.72 33.75
N ASP A 961 -4.75 -34.67 33.41
CA ASP A 961 -5.71 -34.50 32.33
C ASP A 961 -6.79 -33.46 32.65
N ILE A 962 -7.34 -33.50 33.87
CA ILE A 962 -8.36 -32.55 34.35
C ILE A 962 -8.00 -32.11 35.76
N VAL A 963 -7.81 -30.82 35.95
CA VAL A 963 -7.49 -30.21 37.24
C VAL A 963 -8.56 -29.20 37.63
N ILE A 964 -9.16 -29.39 38.80
CA ILE A 964 -10.08 -28.43 39.43
C ILE A 964 -9.39 -27.90 40.68
N GLN A 965 -8.97 -26.64 40.65
CA GLN A 965 -8.25 -26.03 41.76
C GLN A 965 -9.15 -25.84 42.99
N PRO A 966 -8.60 -25.96 44.21
CA PRO A 966 -9.34 -25.70 45.44
C PRO A 966 -10.03 -24.33 45.42
N GLY A 967 -11.32 -24.31 45.73
CA GLY A 967 -12.14 -23.08 45.70
C GLY A 967 -13.01 -22.94 44.46
N SER A 968 -12.69 -23.66 43.37
CA SER A 968 -13.47 -23.62 42.14
C SER A 968 -14.90 -24.11 42.37
N GLN A 969 -15.87 -23.45 41.75
CA GLN A 969 -17.26 -23.90 41.71
C GLN A 969 -17.60 -24.53 40.36
N PHE A 970 -16.65 -24.54 39.43
CA PHE A 970 -16.80 -25.12 38.11
C PHE A 970 -16.96 -26.64 38.19
N ARG A 971 -17.82 -27.20 37.34
CA ARG A 971 -18.05 -28.64 37.25
C ARG A 971 -17.68 -29.15 35.89
N ILE A 972 -17.03 -30.31 35.83
CA ILE A 972 -16.74 -30.98 34.57
C ILE A 972 -17.44 -32.33 34.64
N ASP A 973 -18.40 -32.52 33.74
CA ASP A 973 -19.17 -33.75 33.59
C ASP A 973 -18.60 -34.57 32.42
N GLY A 974 -18.31 -35.84 32.67
CA GLY A 974 -17.62 -36.72 31.72
C GLY A 974 -16.17 -37.00 32.14
N ALA A 975 -15.46 -37.79 31.33
CA ALA A 975 -14.04 -38.09 31.52
C ALA A 975 -13.36 -38.24 30.15
N PRO A 976 -12.05 -37.93 30.04
CA PRO A 976 -11.31 -38.18 28.83
C PRO A 976 -11.30 -39.69 28.51
N ALA A 977 -11.29 -40.03 27.23
CA ALA A 977 -11.09 -41.41 26.81
C ALA A 977 -9.70 -41.88 27.27
N ALA A 978 -9.64 -43.07 27.87
CA ALA A 978 -8.36 -43.66 28.25
C ALA A 978 -7.52 -43.90 26.98
N ALA A 979 -6.30 -43.37 26.96
CA ALA A 979 -5.35 -43.63 25.88
C ALA A 979 -5.21 -45.14 25.70
N SER A 980 -5.68 -45.69 24.58
CA SER A 980 -5.42 -47.09 24.27
C SER A 980 -3.93 -47.24 23.97
N ASP A 981 -3.22 -47.98 24.83
CA ASP A 981 -1.83 -48.40 24.62
C ASP A 981 -1.66 -48.88 23.16
N PRO A 982 -0.83 -48.22 22.34
CA PRO A 982 -0.71 -48.56 20.92
C PRO A 982 0.15 -49.83 20.78
N ALA A 983 -0.42 -50.97 21.19
CA ALA A 983 0.12 -52.28 20.88
C ALA A 983 -0.22 -52.63 19.43
N ALA A 984 0.75 -52.40 18.54
CA ALA A 984 0.94 -53.06 17.25
C ALA A 984 -0.26 -53.01 16.26
N GLY A 985 -0.41 -51.90 15.55
CA GLY A 985 -1.21 -51.80 14.33
C GLY A 985 -1.31 -50.37 13.83
N ASP A 986 -0.70 -50.08 12.68
CA ASP A 986 -0.74 -48.83 11.90
C ASP A 986 -0.43 -47.51 12.62
N ARG A 987 0.87 -47.18 12.63
CA ARG A 987 1.30 -45.77 12.56
C ARG A 987 1.05 -45.28 11.12
N PRO A 988 0.33 -44.16 10.89
CA PRO A 988 0.42 -43.46 9.62
C PRO A 988 1.83 -42.88 9.51
N VAL A 989 2.63 -43.46 8.62
CA VAL A 989 3.87 -42.84 8.16
C VAL A 989 3.43 -41.82 7.11
N ASN A 990 3.36 -40.53 7.47
CA ASN A 990 3.37 -39.48 6.45
C ASN A 990 4.75 -39.51 5.80
N GLY A 991 4.77 -39.94 4.54
CA GLY A 991 5.96 -40.26 3.79
C GLY A 991 6.69 -39.01 3.32
N ALA A 992 7.73 -38.62 4.05
CA ALA A 992 8.94 -38.11 3.43
C ALA A 992 9.58 -39.26 2.63
N THR A 993 9.63 -39.12 1.30
CA THR A 993 10.20 -40.14 0.42
C THR A 993 11.73 -40.10 0.52
N THR A 994 12.31 -40.95 1.38
CA THR A 994 13.75 -41.22 1.40
C THR A 994 14.03 -42.62 0.85
N GLN A 995 14.61 -42.70 -0.35
CA GLN A 995 15.34 -43.90 -0.78
C GLN A 995 16.82 -43.73 -0.46
N ALA A 996 17.29 -44.42 0.58
CA ALA A 996 18.72 -44.58 0.85
C ALA A 996 19.18 -45.98 0.43
N GLY A 997 20.17 -46.02 -0.47
CA GLY A 997 20.88 -47.22 -0.90
C GLY A 997 22.40 -47.13 -0.69
N SER A 998 22.85 -47.84 0.34
CA SER A 998 24.19 -48.47 0.50
C SER A 998 25.37 -47.70 1.16
N ALA A 999 25.59 -48.10 2.43
CA ALA A 999 26.82 -48.65 3.00
C ALA A 999 28.16 -47.88 2.87
N ARG A 1000 28.66 -47.41 4.02
CA ARG A 1000 30.09 -47.54 4.36
C ARG A 1000 30.34 -47.68 5.86
N ALA A 1001 30.99 -48.77 6.22
CA ALA A 1001 31.37 -49.14 7.56
C ALA A 1001 32.53 -48.27 8.10
N THR A 1002 32.40 -47.76 9.33
CA THR A 1002 33.52 -47.20 10.09
C THR A 1002 33.81 -48.04 11.34
N ARG A 1003 35.08 -48.44 11.39
CA ARG A 1003 35.73 -49.30 12.38
C ARG A 1003 36.03 -48.47 13.63
N ARG A 1004 35.38 -48.75 14.77
CA ARG A 1004 35.76 -48.17 16.07
C ARG A 1004 37.01 -48.85 16.62
N GLY A 1005 38.11 -48.09 16.71
CA GLY A 1005 39.28 -48.40 17.52
C GLY A 1005 39.11 -47.83 18.92
N ARG A 1006 39.05 -48.72 19.91
CA ARG A 1006 38.91 -48.45 21.35
C ARG A 1006 40.29 -48.17 21.94
N ARG A 1007 40.47 -47.06 22.67
CA ARG A 1007 41.52 -46.95 23.69
C ARG A 1007 41.07 -46.07 24.86
N THR A 1008 40.74 -46.76 25.94
CA THR A 1008 40.75 -46.32 27.33
C THR A 1008 42.16 -45.97 27.79
N THR A 1009 42.32 -44.92 28.61
CA THR A 1009 42.92 -45.02 29.96
C THR A 1009 42.81 -43.70 30.73
N THR A 1010 42.34 -43.84 31.98
CA THR A 1010 42.43 -43.00 33.19
C THR A 1010 41.84 -41.62 33.18
#